data_AF-D0LJU2-F1
#
_entry.id   AF-D0LJU2-F1
#
_cell.length_a   1.000
_cell.length_b   1.000
_cell.length_c   1.000
_cell.angle_alpha   90.00
_cell.angle_beta   90.00
_cell.angle_gamma   90.00
#
_symmetry.space_group_name_H-M   'P 1'
#
loop_
_entity.id
_entity.type
_entity.pdbx_description
1 polymer ?
#
loop_
_entity_poly.entity_id
_entity_poly.type
_entity_poly.pdbx_seq_one_letter_code
_entity_poly.pdbx_strand_id
1 'polypeptide(L)'
;MRRLSTSLGLLLIMCGCEQPSGVPNSLPSAAEDKTPDTDAPDDEIPEEPDAIVVEPPTQPPREARCGDGFWQPEKRESCDDGNTLDGDGCSSDCAIATCFLPATHRDLQSALDDMSCSAVYLYSGTHDSAGVQLDRDIEIHGVGAGPAMLDGNGADRVLDIRAEYVTLSSLVIKNGYAEQGAGVYFEGGELLLEDVQIRDNRAEGAQAAGAGLFSAAGTVRMLRSEIRDNLVKAEELGRGGGVYAEGGEIFLSEGSTIEDNQVRLTGAGSAVEGWGGGAFLAASTMWLDGDSSLSRNLVRVDGNGPLLAARGGGIALASSALEIAAGGSLIGNRVYVEGMGDLRAEGGGAFLAVPDESDWHEGPSALHMSGAMALDNAAEARAAAPDVNTAANARGGAIFANSRHASELNLRIDAASEISDNRAEASAATPATSTAQGGALYAMGDTCPGTDVVIADSSMTGNMAIADTLAQGGAWFAGTMAYSSSVNFRFLRSTASDNRAQALYGTAEGGAAHIAADASAQQEGLMRGQSRNLSDDDASLSVEITNSTLSTNQSISLSQTHTSRGGGLSITRVGNNIDLDVSLNNATLASNSAMSSGGALDLSAVDPPGNPQVTVRNSLFAYNSAPVGASCATEATHAKLRSAGYNLLDDASACEIIGAGAPLDHLDVEPGVAPLAANGGPTATHALLWFSPALDGGNPEGCMNAAGEPIDGDQCGQPRGDRCDIGAFEH
;
A
#
# COMPACT_ATOMS: atom_id res chain seq x y z
N MET A 1 9.83 -20.70 29.05
CA MET A 1 10.70 -21.37 30.04
C MET A 1 11.43 -22.54 29.38
N ARG A 2 12.76 -22.65 29.58
CA ARG A 2 13.71 -23.80 29.37
C ARG A 2 13.62 -24.58 28.04
N ARG A 3 14.51 -24.36 27.05
CA ARG A 3 15.90 -24.85 26.81
C ARG A 3 16.11 -26.38 26.63
N LEU A 4 16.56 -26.77 25.43
CA LEU A 4 17.63 -27.74 25.07
C LEU A 4 17.71 -27.77 23.51
N SER A 5 18.68 -27.20 22.77
CA SER A 5 20.15 -27.42 22.63
C SER A 5 20.58 -28.78 22.09
N THR A 6 21.08 -28.82 20.83
CA THR A 6 22.36 -29.39 20.28
C THR A 6 22.14 -29.83 18.82
N SER A 7 23.06 -29.81 17.84
CA SER A 7 24.31 -29.10 17.52
C SER A 7 24.86 -29.70 16.21
N LEU A 8 25.39 -28.85 15.31
CA LEU A 8 26.52 -29.04 14.39
C LEU A 8 26.51 -30.15 13.29
N GLY A 9 26.76 -29.70 12.05
CA GLY A 9 27.21 -30.52 10.93
C GLY A 9 27.68 -29.68 9.74
N LEU A 10 28.93 -29.20 9.81
CA LEU A 10 29.66 -28.42 8.81
C LEU A 10 30.15 -29.32 7.65
N LEU A 11 29.99 -28.92 6.39
CA LEU A 11 30.83 -29.40 5.28
C LEU A 11 31.08 -28.31 4.22
N LEU A 12 32.32 -27.86 4.16
CA LEU A 12 32.94 -27.10 3.06
C LEU A 12 33.14 -28.00 1.84
N ILE A 13 32.82 -27.52 0.63
CA ILE A 13 33.62 -27.79 -0.59
C ILE A 13 33.70 -26.52 -1.44
N MET A 14 34.94 -26.14 -1.76
CA MET A 14 35.31 -25.03 -2.64
C MET A 14 35.27 -25.43 -4.13
N CYS A 15 34.87 -24.44 -4.95
CA CYS A 15 35.47 -23.96 -6.21
C CYS A 15 35.75 -24.92 -7.38
N GLY A 16 35.24 -24.57 -8.56
CA GLY A 16 35.67 -25.07 -9.87
C GLY A 16 35.01 -24.30 -11.02
N CYS A 17 35.76 -23.39 -11.62
CA CYS A 17 35.41 -22.56 -12.77
C CYS A 17 35.72 -23.30 -14.08
N GLU A 18 34.86 -23.25 -15.10
CA GLU A 18 35.26 -23.18 -16.53
C GLU A 18 34.03 -23.03 -17.47
N GLN A 19 34.02 -21.92 -18.21
CA GLN A 19 33.34 -21.67 -19.49
C GLN A 19 34.36 -21.97 -20.60
N PRO A 20 34.01 -22.25 -21.90
CA PRO A 20 33.56 -21.16 -22.77
C PRO A 20 32.67 -21.48 -24.01
N SER A 21 32.10 -20.38 -24.52
CA SER A 21 31.77 -20.04 -25.92
C SER A 21 30.48 -20.62 -26.52
N GLY A 22 29.63 -19.87 -27.25
CA GLY A 22 29.65 -18.46 -27.67
C GLY A 22 28.55 -18.18 -28.71
N VAL A 23 27.66 -17.21 -28.41
CA VAL A 23 27.12 -16.06 -29.18
C VAL A 23 26.56 -16.26 -30.64
N PRO A 24 25.80 -15.29 -31.23
CA PRO A 24 24.33 -15.12 -31.17
C PRO A 24 23.70 -14.99 -32.58
N ASN A 25 22.40 -14.65 -32.64
CA ASN A 25 21.71 -13.72 -33.57
C ASN A 25 20.27 -14.22 -33.81
N SER A 26 19.26 -13.44 -34.13
CA SER A 26 18.92 -12.01 -34.09
C SER A 26 17.57 -11.95 -34.84
N LEU A 27 16.57 -11.24 -34.32
CA LEU A 27 15.33 -10.94 -35.05
C LEU A 27 15.61 -10.16 -36.35
N PRO A 28 14.63 -10.12 -37.27
CA PRO A 28 14.21 -8.80 -37.72
C PRO A 28 12.69 -8.60 -37.85
N SER A 29 12.39 -7.31 -38.04
CA SER A 29 11.17 -6.52 -37.94
C SER A 29 10.10 -6.70 -39.03
N ALA A 30 8.87 -6.40 -38.63
CA ALA A 30 7.78 -5.64 -39.27
C ALA A 30 7.78 -5.40 -40.80
N ALA A 31 6.61 -5.65 -41.41
CA ALA A 31 6.04 -4.84 -42.49
C ALA A 31 4.51 -4.93 -42.50
N GLU A 32 3.87 -3.78 -42.69
CA GLU A 32 2.44 -3.51 -42.74
C GLU A 32 1.75 -3.93 -44.06
N ASP A 33 0.42 -3.99 -43.98
CA ASP A 33 -0.55 -3.44 -44.94
C ASP A 33 -1.18 -4.32 -46.07
N LYS A 34 -2.51 -4.11 -46.17
CA LYS A 34 -3.48 -4.32 -47.27
C LYS A 34 -4.14 -5.69 -47.50
N THR A 35 -5.40 -5.73 -47.09
CA THR A 35 -6.50 -6.41 -47.81
C THR A 35 -6.58 -5.98 -49.28
N PRO A 36 -7.03 -6.87 -50.18
CA PRO A 36 -8.33 -6.59 -50.79
C PRO A 36 -9.23 -7.81 -50.97
N ASP A 37 -10.53 -7.50 -50.88
CA ASP A 37 -11.70 -8.24 -51.35
C ASP A 37 -11.62 -8.53 -52.87
N THR A 38 -12.00 -9.74 -53.32
CA THR A 38 -13.06 -9.99 -54.31
C THR A 38 -13.08 -11.44 -54.86
N ASP A 39 -14.28 -12.00 -54.86
CA ASP A 39 -14.90 -12.89 -55.87
C ASP A 39 -14.30 -14.26 -56.20
N ALA A 40 -15.08 -15.30 -55.83
CA ALA A 40 -15.05 -16.66 -56.37
C ALA A 40 -15.42 -16.67 -57.88
N PRO A 41 -15.03 -17.72 -58.63
CA PRO A 41 -15.91 -18.89 -58.70
C PRO A 41 -15.19 -20.25 -58.76
N ASP A 42 -16.00 -21.29 -58.56
CA ASP A 42 -15.73 -22.72 -58.57
C ASP A 42 -14.93 -23.23 -59.78
N ASP A 43 -13.90 -24.05 -59.52
CA ASP A 43 -13.40 -25.05 -60.48
C ASP A 43 -12.79 -26.27 -59.73
N GLU A 44 -13.17 -27.45 -60.22
CA GLU A 44 -12.89 -28.80 -59.71
C GLU A 44 -11.40 -29.11 -59.50
N ILE A 45 -11.07 -29.69 -58.34
CA ILE A 45 -9.73 -30.27 -58.05
C ILE A 45 -9.79 -31.79 -58.29
N PRO A 46 -8.84 -32.39 -59.05
CA PRO A 46 -8.79 -33.83 -59.29
C PRO A 46 -8.19 -34.60 -58.09
N GLU A 47 -8.63 -35.86 -57.94
CA GLU A 47 -8.24 -36.77 -56.85
C GLU A 47 -6.73 -37.07 -56.79
N GLU A 48 -6.14 -36.91 -55.59
CA GLU A 48 -4.83 -37.45 -55.20
C GLU A 48 -5.02 -38.75 -54.37
N PRO A 49 -4.07 -39.70 -54.41
CA PRO A 49 -4.29 -41.08 -54.00
C PRO A 49 -4.21 -41.29 -52.48
N ASP A 50 -4.99 -42.27 -52.00
CA ASP A 50 -5.12 -42.79 -50.64
C ASP A 50 -3.94 -42.49 -49.69
N ALA A 51 -4.13 -41.49 -48.82
CA ALA A 51 -3.36 -41.34 -47.61
C ALA A 51 -3.77 -42.44 -46.62
N ILE A 52 -2.81 -43.28 -46.23
CA ILE A 52 -2.96 -44.22 -45.12
C ILE A 52 -3.23 -43.40 -43.86
N VAL A 53 -4.46 -43.44 -43.38
CA VAL A 53 -4.84 -42.94 -42.05
C VAL A 53 -4.17 -43.84 -41.02
N VAL A 54 -3.04 -43.39 -40.47
CA VAL A 54 -2.56 -43.90 -39.18
C VAL A 54 -3.40 -43.20 -38.13
N GLU A 55 -4.43 -43.88 -37.63
CA GLU A 55 -5.16 -43.44 -36.44
C GLU A 55 -4.16 -43.21 -35.30
N PRO A 56 -4.26 -42.12 -34.53
CA PRO A 56 -3.44 -41.96 -33.33
C PRO A 56 -3.73 -43.15 -32.40
N PRO A 57 -2.71 -43.73 -31.73
CA PRO A 57 -2.93 -44.87 -30.85
C PRO A 57 -3.95 -44.48 -29.79
N THR A 58 -5.07 -45.20 -29.78
CA THR A 58 -6.05 -45.16 -28.70
C THR A 58 -5.31 -45.48 -27.41
N GLN A 59 -5.26 -44.54 -26.47
CA GLN A 59 -4.77 -44.85 -25.13
C GLN A 59 -5.56 -46.07 -24.61
N PRO A 60 -4.90 -47.06 -24.00
CA PRO A 60 -5.62 -48.18 -23.40
C PRO A 60 -6.67 -47.63 -22.42
N PRO A 61 -7.89 -48.19 -22.37
CA PRO A 61 -8.93 -47.70 -21.48
C PRO A 61 -8.41 -47.73 -20.05
N ARG A 62 -8.38 -46.56 -19.40
CA ARG A 62 -7.92 -46.41 -18.02
C ARG A 62 -8.69 -47.39 -17.12
N GLU A 63 -8.01 -48.28 -16.40
CA GLU A 63 -8.65 -49.16 -15.43
C GLU A 63 -9.22 -48.31 -14.28
N ALA A 64 -10.42 -48.68 -13.79
CA ALA A 64 -11.01 -48.07 -12.60
C ALA A 64 -10.15 -48.44 -11.39
N ARG A 65 -9.63 -47.43 -10.68
CA ARG A 65 -8.77 -47.59 -9.52
C ARG A 65 -9.14 -46.53 -8.51
N CYS A 66 -9.59 -47.00 -7.34
CA CYS A 66 -9.89 -46.12 -6.24
C CYS A 66 -8.73 -45.22 -5.83
N GLY A 67 -9.04 -43.94 -5.65
CA GLY A 67 -8.09 -42.92 -5.27
C GLY A 67 -7.18 -42.49 -6.41
N ASP A 68 -7.59 -42.71 -7.66
CA ASP A 68 -6.82 -42.24 -8.82
C ASP A 68 -7.25 -40.84 -9.30
N GLY A 69 -8.29 -40.28 -8.68
CA GLY A 69 -8.84 -38.95 -8.90
C GLY A 69 -9.94 -38.90 -9.96
N PHE A 70 -10.35 -40.03 -10.52
CA PHE A 70 -11.27 -40.10 -11.65
C PHE A 70 -12.42 -41.05 -11.34
N TRP A 71 -13.55 -40.49 -10.89
CA TRP A 71 -14.76 -41.25 -10.63
C TRP A 71 -15.36 -41.84 -11.93
N GLN A 72 -15.41 -43.17 -12.00
CA GLN A 72 -15.92 -43.93 -13.15
C GLN A 72 -17.16 -44.78 -12.79
N PRO A 73 -18.35 -44.17 -12.66
CA PRO A 73 -19.57 -44.89 -12.26
C PRO A 73 -19.95 -46.01 -13.23
N GLU A 74 -19.62 -45.87 -14.52
CA GLU A 74 -19.83 -46.91 -15.54
C GLU A 74 -18.95 -48.16 -15.36
N LYS A 75 -17.88 -48.07 -14.55
CA LYS A 75 -16.98 -49.19 -14.21
C LYS A 75 -17.09 -49.67 -12.77
N ARG A 76 -18.17 -49.28 -12.06
CA ARG A 76 -18.53 -49.71 -10.68
C ARG A 76 -17.72 -49.06 -9.55
N GLU A 77 -17.18 -47.86 -9.77
CA GLU A 77 -16.75 -47.01 -8.65
C GLU A 77 -17.95 -46.23 -8.10
N SER A 78 -18.20 -46.32 -6.79
CA SER A 78 -19.31 -45.58 -6.16
C SER A 78 -18.93 -44.13 -5.86
N CYS A 79 -17.64 -43.86 -5.71
CA CYS A 79 -17.00 -42.57 -5.53
C CYS A 79 -15.52 -42.69 -5.94
N ASP A 80 -14.82 -41.57 -6.05
CA ASP A 80 -13.36 -41.46 -6.04
C ASP A 80 -13.02 -40.06 -5.53
N ASP A 81 -12.27 -39.95 -4.44
CA ASP A 81 -11.88 -38.66 -3.83
C ASP A 81 -10.40 -38.30 -4.11
N GLY A 82 -9.72 -39.07 -4.95
CA GLY A 82 -8.33 -38.84 -5.33
C GLY A 82 -7.29 -39.40 -4.36
N ASN A 83 -7.69 -40.15 -3.33
CA ASN A 83 -6.74 -40.87 -2.50
C ASN A 83 -7.34 -42.18 -1.93
N THR A 84 -6.61 -42.90 -1.06
CA THR A 84 -7.05 -44.18 -0.49
C THR A 84 -7.11 -44.15 1.04
N LEU A 85 -7.28 -42.97 1.63
CA LEU A 85 -7.61 -42.79 3.02
C LEU A 85 -9.07 -43.23 3.22
N ASP A 86 -9.39 -43.74 4.39
CA ASP A 86 -10.77 -44.09 4.70
C ASP A 86 -11.38 -42.95 5.54
N GLY A 87 -12.57 -42.50 5.17
CA GLY A 87 -13.36 -41.55 5.99
C GLY A 87 -13.37 -40.10 5.50
N ASP A 88 -12.79 -39.81 4.34
CA ASP A 88 -12.71 -38.50 3.68
C ASP A 88 -13.59 -38.40 2.41
N GLY A 89 -14.73 -39.11 2.43
CA GLY A 89 -15.74 -39.09 1.38
C GLY A 89 -15.86 -40.42 0.64
N CYS A 90 -14.73 -41.00 0.23
CA CYS A 90 -14.63 -42.32 -0.34
C CYS A 90 -13.78 -43.23 0.57
N SER A 91 -14.02 -44.53 0.55
CA SER A 91 -13.13 -45.50 1.19
C SER A 91 -12.11 -46.02 0.20
N SER A 92 -11.04 -46.62 0.71
CA SER A 92 -9.99 -47.29 -0.07
C SER A 92 -10.49 -48.42 -1.00
N ASP A 93 -11.72 -48.91 -0.79
CA ASP A 93 -12.42 -49.88 -1.65
C ASP A 93 -13.54 -49.27 -2.52
N CYS A 94 -13.57 -47.95 -2.66
CA CYS A 94 -14.50 -47.20 -3.51
C CYS A 94 -15.98 -47.36 -3.11
N ALA A 95 -16.20 -47.57 -1.81
CA ALA A 95 -17.49 -47.42 -1.18
C ALA A 95 -17.64 -45.98 -0.68
N ILE A 96 -18.86 -45.48 -0.75
CA ILE A 96 -19.15 -44.13 -0.24
C ILE A 96 -19.08 -44.18 1.29
N ALA A 97 -18.24 -43.35 1.88
CA ALA A 97 -18.05 -43.30 3.32
C ALA A 97 -19.08 -42.38 4.01
N THR A 98 -19.52 -41.30 3.34
CA THR A 98 -20.35 -40.22 3.91
C THR A 98 -21.01 -39.38 2.79
N CYS A 99 -21.64 -38.24 3.10
CA CYS A 99 -22.40 -37.38 2.20
C CYS A 99 -21.54 -36.82 1.05
N PHE A 100 -21.59 -37.54 -0.07
CA PHE A 100 -20.78 -37.31 -1.27
C PHE A 100 -21.67 -36.92 -2.46
N LEU A 101 -21.32 -35.87 -3.19
CA LEU A 101 -22.09 -35.37 -4.34
C LEU A 101 -21.40 -35.67 -5.68
N PRO A 102 -22.17 -36.07 -6.72
CA PRO A 102 -23.63 -36.25 -6.72
C PRO A 102 -24.09 -37.67 -6.31
N ALA A 103 -23.21 -38.49 -5.74
CA ALA A 103 -23.46 -39.92 -5.55
C ALA A 103 -24.58 -40.24 -4.53
N THR A 104 -24.66 -39.48 -3.43
CA THR A 104 -25.64 -39.68 -2.35
C THR A 104 -26.75 -38.62 -2.36
N HIS A 105 -26.39 -37.40 -2.75
CA HIS A 105 -27.26 -36.23 -2.74
C HIS A 105 -27.20 -35.58 -4.12
N ARG A 106 -28.34 -35.04 -4.56
CA ARG A 106 -28.46 -34.46 -5.90
C ARG A 106 -27.79 -33.10 -6.01
N ASP A 107 -27.86 -32.33 -4.94
CA ASP A 107 -27.42 -30.94 -4.86
C ASP A 107 -26.95 -30.62 -3.44
N LEU A 108 -26.18 -29.54 -3.31
CA LEU A 108 -25.52 -29.17 -2.06
C LEU A 108 -26.52 -28.92 -0.94
N GLN A 109 -27.62 -28.22 -1.23
CA GLN A 109 -28.63 -27.93 -0.21
C GLN A 109 -29.24 -29.21 0.36
N SER A 110 -29.55 -30.21 -0.48
CA SER A 110 -30.10 -31.49 0.00
C SER A 110 -29.16 -32.24 0.95
N ALA A 111 -27.84 -32.09 0.79
CA ALA A 111 -26.85 -32.68 1.70
C ALA A 111 -26.70 -31.87 3.00
N LEU A 112 -26.79 -30.54 2.93
CA LEU A 112 -26.75 -29.68 4.11
C LEU A 112 -27.98 -29.89 5.02
N ASP A 113 -29.15 -30.11 4.42
CA ASP A 113 -30.42 -30.38 5.09
C ASP A 113 -30.45 -31.78 5.78
N ASP A 114 -29.59 -32.71 5.36
CA ASP A 114 -29.46 -34.02 5.99
C ASP A 114 -28.60 -33.93 7.26
N MET A 115 -29.27 -34.00 8.41
CA MET A 115 -28.66 -33.96 9.74
C MET A 115 -27.69 -35.12 10.04
N SER A 116 -27.65 -36.16 9.21
CA SER A 116 -26.65 -37.23 9.31
C SER A 116 -25.30 -36.87 8.70
N CYS A 117 -25.26 -35.82 7.86
CA CYS A 117 -24.02 -35.32 7.27
C CYS A 117 -23.25 -34.45 8.27
N SER A 118 -22.15 -34.98 8.79
CA SER A 118 -21.17 -34.18 9.56
C SER A 118 -20.22 -33.38 8.66
N ALA A 119 -20.01 -33.82 7.43
CA ALA A 119 -19.23 -33.15 6.40
C ALA A 119 -19.83 -33.47 5.01
N VAL A 120 -19.59 -32.60 4.03
CA VAL A 120 -20.05 -32.75 2.65
C VAL A 120 -18.85 -32.77 1.71
N TYR A 121 -18.79 -33.78 0.84
CA TYR A 121 -17.71 -33.96 -0.13
C TYR A 121 -18.24 -33.75 -1.55
N LEU A 122 -17.61 -32.83 -2.27
CA LEU A 122 -17.98 -32.41 -3.60
C LEU A 122 -16.96 -32.94 -4.59
N TYR A 123 -17.38 -33.90 -5.42
CA TYR A 123 -16.53 -34.33 -6.51
C TYR A 123 -16.27 -33.18 -7.50
N SER A 124 -15.07 -33.17 -8.07
CA SER A 124 -14.64 -32.21 -9.07
C SER A 124 -15.70 -31.95 -10.16
N GLY A 125 -15.86 -30.69 -10.55
CA GLY A 125 -16.91 -30.27 -11.48
C GLY A 125 -17.73 -29.09 -10.94
N THR A 126 -18.73 -28.67 -11.72
CA THR A 126 -19.56 -27.51 -11.39
C THR A 126 -20.87 -27.95 -10.73
N HIS A 127 -21.14 -27.40 -9.56
CA HIS A 127 -22.35 -27.60 -8.77
C HIS A 127 -23.15 -26.29 -8.78
N ASP A 128 -24.42 -26.38 -9.20
CA ASP A 128 -25.34 -25.24 -9.15
C ASP A 128 -25.61 -24.90 -7.69
N SER A 129 -25.21 -23.70 -7.27
CA SER A 129 -25.14 -23.29 -5.86
C SER A 129 -25.63 -21.86 -5.66
N ALA A 130 -26.60 -21.42 -6.47
CA ALA A 130 -27.29 -20.16 -6.22
C ALA A 130 -28.15 -20.25 -4.95
N GLY A 131 -27.82 -19.45 -3.94
CA GLY A 131 -28.60 -19.24 -2.72
C GLY A 131 -28.48 -20.36 -1.67
N VAL A 132 -27.32 -21.03 -1.57
CA VAL A 132 -27.12 -22.13 -0.62
C VAL A 132 -27.01 -21.59 0.81
N GLN A 133 -27.77 -22.18 1.74
CA GLN A 133 -27.85 -21.75 3.15
C GLN A 133 -27.11 -22.72 4.06
N LEU A 134 -26.20 -22.18 4.89
CA LEU A 134 -25.44 -22.92 5.89
C LEU A 134 -25.86 -22.44 7.29
N ASP A 135 -26.91 -23.06 7.85
CA ASP A 135 -27.50 -22.68 9.14
C ASP A 135 -26.97 -23.51 10.34
N ARG A 136 -26.03 -24.42 10.09
CA ARG A 136 -25.41 -25.29 11.10
C ARG A 136 -23.94 -25.52 10.80
N ASP A 137 -23.18 -25.84 11.85
CA ASP A 137 -21.77 -26.14 11.71
C ASP A 137 -21.55 -27.32 10.76
N ILE A 138 -20.62 -27.14 9.82
CA ILE A 138 -20.39 -28.08 8.72
C ILE A 138 -19.00 -27.88 8.10
N GLU A 139 -18.43 -28.96 7.59
CA GLU A 139 -17.26 -28.94 6.71
C GLU A 139 -17.67 -29.29 5.27
N ILE A 140 -17.15 -28.54 4.30
CA ILE A 140 -17.38 -28.78 2.87
C ILE A 140 -16.02 -28.88 2.16
N HIS A 141 -15.80 -30.00 1.47
CA HIS A 141 -14.53 -30.33 0.83
C HIS A 141 -14.71 -30.60 -0.65
N GLY A 142 -13.86 -30.00 -1.49
CA GLY A 142 -13.68 -30.41 -2.88
C GLY A 142 -12.74 -31.61 -2.98
N VAL A 143 -13.11 -32.62 -3.77
CA VAL A 143 -12.33 -33.86 -3.93
C VAL A 143 -12.21 -34.29 -5.39
N GLY A 144 -11.24 -35.17 -5.69
CA GLY A 144 -10.94 -35.65 -7.04
C GLY A 144 -9.83 -34.86 -7.75
N ALA A 145 -9.56 -35.18 -9.02
CA ALA A 145 -8.40 -34.66 -9.76
C ALA A 145 -8.50 -33.18 -10.22
N GLY A 146 -9.62 -32.50 -9.95
CA GLY A 146 -9.87 -31.12 -10.37
C GLY A 146 -10.70 -30.34 -9.37
N PRO A 147 -10.90 -29.02 -9.57
CA PRO A 147 -11.62 -28.19 -8.60
C PRO A 147 -13.11 -28.54 -8.55
N ALA A 148 -13.66 -28.61 -7.34
CA ALA A 148 -15.10 -28.54 -7.12
C ALA A 148 -15.54 -27.07 -7.13
N MET A 149 -16.44 -26.71 -8.04
CA MET A 149 -16.89 -25.33 -8.23
C MET A 149 -18.33 -25.17 -7.75
N LEU A 150 -18.53 -24.27 -6.80
CA LEU A 150 -19.85 -23.76 -6.39
C LEU A 150 -20.16 -22.55 -7.27
N ASP A 151 -21.13 -22.72 -8.18
CA ASP A 151 -21.44 -21.72 -9.20
C ASP A 151 -22.82 -21.10 -8.93
N GLY A 152 -22.83 -19.82 -8.58
CA GLY A 152 -24.06 -19.04 -8.38
C GLY A 152 -24.79 -18.68 -9.67
N ASN A 153 -24.22 -19.02 -10.83
CA ASN A 153 -24.77 -18.88 -12.19
C ASN A 153 -25.21 -17.45 -12.59
N GLY A 154 -24.86 -16.45 -11.79
CA GLY A 154 -25.29 -15.06 -11.92
C GLY A 154 -26.73 -14.79 -11.46
N ALA A 155 -27.40 -15.73 -10.79
CA ALA A 155 -28.79 -15.55 -10.34
C ALA A 155 -28.91 -15.06 -8.90
N ASP A 156 -28.05 -15.51 -8.01
CA ASP A 156 -28.08 -15.18 -6.58
C ASP A 156 -26.66 -15.25 -5.98
N ARG A 157 -26.54 -14.93 -4.70
CA ARG A 157 -25.37 -15.21 -3.88
C ARG A 157 -25.01 -16.70 -3.95
N VAL A 158 -23.73 -17.07 -3.82
CA VAL A 158 -23.36 -18.50 -3.76
C VAL A 158 -23.66 -19.08 -2.37
N LEU A 159 -23.01 -18.58 -1.31
CA LEU A 159 -23.14 -19.10 0.05
C LEU A 159 -23.66 -18.05 1.04
N ASP A 160 -24.66 -18.41 1.82
CA ASP A 160 -25.21 -17.62 2.94
C ASP A 160 -25.00 -18.38 4.26
N ILE A 161 -24.01 -17.94 5.03
CA ILE A 161 -23.50 -18.64 6.21
C ILE A 161 -24.00 -17.97 7.49
N ARG A 162 -24.85 -18.71 8.22
CA ARG A 162 -25.41 -18.36 9.53
C ARG A 162 -24.94 -19.28 10.67
N ALA A 163 -24.20 -20.32 10.30
CA ALA A 163 -23.57 -21.26 11.22
C ALA A 163 -22.44 -20.61 12.03
N GLU A 164 -22.12 -21.18 13.19
CA GLU A 164 -21.07 -20.66 14.07
C GLU A 164 -19.68 -21.12 13.59
N TYR A 165 -19.55 -22.32 13.06
CA TYR A 165 -18.27 -22.87 12.56
C TYR A 165 -18.42 -23.49 11.18
N VAL A 166 -17.73 -22.94 10.17
CA VAL A 166 -17.71 -23.51 8.83
C VAL A 166 -16.29 -23.65 8.32
N THR A 167 -15.96 -24.83 7.80
CA THR A 167 -14.72 -25.06 7.05
C THR A 167 -15.03 -25.34 5.60
N LEU A 168 -14.39 -24.57 4.71
CA LEU A 168 -14.44 -24.74 3.27
C LEU A 168 -13.04 -25.08 2.79
N SER A 169 -12.87 -26.18 2.04
CA SER A 169 -11.56 -26.60 1.57
C SER A 169 -11.53 -27.11 0.14
N SER A 170 -10.50 -26.73 -0.62
CA SER A 170 -10.31 -27.14 -2.02
C SER A 170 -11.50 -26.80 -2.94
N LEU A 171 -12.11 -25.62 -2.74
CA LEU A 171 -13.30 -25.17 -3.46
C LEU A 171 -13.02 -23.94 -4.34
N VAL A 172 -13.82 -23.80 -5.39
CA VAL A 172 -13.96 -22.55 -6.13
C VAL A 172 -15.37 -22.01 -5.96
N ILE A 173 -15.53 -20.80 -5.43
CA ILE A 173 -16.81 -20.11 -5.23
C ILE A 173 -16.91 -18.99 -6.26
N LYS A 174 -17.86 -19.09 -7.20
CA LYS A 174 -17.88 -18.20 -8.36
C LYS A 174 -19.25 -17.83 -8.90
N ASN A 175 -19.26 -16.77 -9.72
CA ASN A 175 -20.42 -16.25 -10.44
C ASN A 175 -21.62 -15.92 -9.53
N GLY A 176 -21.38 -15.58 -8.26
CA GLY A 176 -22.42 -15.07 -7.38
C GLY A 176 -22.86 -13.67 -7.81
N TYR A 177 -24.15 -13.37 -7.58
CA TYR A 177 -24.74 -12.06 -7.86
C TYR A 177 -25.64 -11.63 -6.69
N ALA A 178 -25.27 -10.55 -5.99
CA ALA A 178 -26.06 -9.99 -4.89
C ALA A 178 -25.79 -8.48 -4.74
N GLU A 179 -26.42 -7.80 -3.79
CA GLU A 179 -26.00 -6.44 -3.41
C GLU A 179 -24.80 -6.48 -2.44
N GLN A 180 -24.75 -7.51 -1.60
CA GLN A 180 -23.69 -7.71 -0.60
C GLN A 180 -23.31 -9.19 -0.50
N GLY A 181 -22.00 -9.46 -0.41
CA GLY A 181 -21.50 -10.83 -0.22
C GLY A 181 -21.91 -11.74 -1.37
N ALA A 182 -21.59 -11.37 -2.61
CA ALA A 182 -22.11 -12.10 -3.78
C ALA A 182 -21.53 -13.53 -3.87
N GLY A 183 -20.24 -13.72 -3.58
CA GLY A 183 -19.67 -15.05 -3.37
C GLY A 183 -20.17 -15.63 -2.05
N VAL A 184 -19.74 -15.02 -0.95
CA VAL A 184 -20.05 -15.48 0.41
C VAL A 184 -20.58 -14.32 1.25
N TYR A 185 -21.66 -14.57 1.97
CA TYR A 185 -22.09 -13.74 3.08
C TYR A 185 -21.97 -14.54 4.36
N PHE A 186 -21.29 -13.98 5.35
CA PHE A 186 -20.98 -14.61 6.61
C PHE A 186 -21.51 -13.74 7.75
N GLU A 187 -22.49 -14.25 8.48
CA GLU A 187 -23.17 -13.52 9.56
C GLU A 187 -22.28 -13.34 10.80
N GLY A 188 -21.44 -14.34 11.10
CA GLY A 188 -20.50 -14.33 12.22
C GLY A 188 -20.12 -15.74 12.67
N GLY A 189 -19.20 -15.86 13.63
CA GLY A 189 -18.62 -17.14 14.06
C GLY A 189 -17.16 -17.29 13.59
N GLU A 190 -16.75 -18.50 13.20
CA GLU A 190 -15.46 -18.78 12.56
C GLU A 190 -15.65 -19.43 11.17
N LEU A 191 -15.08 -18.79 10.14
CA LEU A 191 -15.01 -19.29 8.78
C LEU A 191 -13.56 -19.60 8.41
N LEU A 192 -13.29 -20.87 8.13
CA LEU A 192 -11.99 -21.35 7.66
C LEU A 192 -12.03 -21.60 6.15
N LEU A 193 -11.14 -20.95 5.42
CA LEU A 193 -10.91 -21.12 3.98
C LEU A 193 -9.53 -21.72 3.78
N GLU A 194 -9.48 -22.96 3.29
CA GLU A 194 -8.23 -23.70 3.03
C GLU A 194 -8.13 -24.11 1.55
N ASP A 195 -7.15 -23.59 0.83
CA ASP A 195 -7.00 -23.83 -0.61
C ASP A 195 -8.30 -23.47 -1.39
N VAL A 196 -8.97 -22.38 -1.00
CA VAL A 196 -10.22 -21.90 -1.59
C VAL A 196 -9.96 -20.72 -2.51
N GLN A 197 -10.65 -20.68 -3.65
CA GLN A 197 -10.72 -19.50 -4.53
C GLN A 197 -12.13 -18.91 -4.51
N ILE A 198 -12.28 -17.65 -4.11
CA ILE A 198 -13.52 -16.87 -4.25
C ILE A 198 -13.33 -15.90 -5.40
N ARG A 199 -13.99 -16.15 -6.54
CA ARG A 199 -13.72 -15.40 -7.78
C ARG A 199 -14.88 -15.15 -8.71
N ASP A 200 -14.75 -14.12 -9.56
CA ASP A 200 -15.74 -13.78 -10.58
C ASP A 200 -17.14 -13.50 -10.00
N ASN A 201 -17.22 -13.05 -8.74
CA ASN A 201 -18.48 -12.70 -8.09
C ASN A 201 -18.76 -11.20 -8.28
N ARG A 202 -20.04 -10.84 -8.37
CA ARG A 202 -20.47 -9.46 -8.62
C ARG A 202 -21.46 -8.97 -7.57
N ALA A 203 -21.06 -7.93 -6.85
CA ALA A 203 -21.98 -7.15 -6.03
C ALA A 203 -22.48 -5.93 -6.82
N GLU A 204 -23.78 -5.70 -6.91
CA GLU A 204 -24.35 -4.56 -7.64
C GLU A 204 -25.58 -3.95 -6.95
N GLY A 205 -25.58 -2.62 -6.82
CA GLY A 205 -26.62 -1.86 -6.13
C GLY A 205 -26.23 -0.40 -5.92
N ALA A 206 -27.07 0.37 -5.23
CA ALA A 206 -26.72 1.75 -4.86
C ALA A 206 -25.56 1.77 -3.87
N GLN A 207 -25.59 0.84 -2.90
CA GLN A 207 -24.59 0.65 -1.85
C GLN A 207 -24.12 -0.81 -1.82
N ALA A 208 -23.29 -1.18 -2.79
CA ALA A 208 -22.82 -2.57 -2.94
C ALA A 208 -21.51 -2.83 -2.19
N ALA A 209 -21.35 -4.03 -1.63
CA ALA A 209 -20.17 -4.36 -0.84
C ALA A 209 -19.74 -5.84 -0.87
N GLY A 210 -18.43 -6.10 -0.73
CA GLY A 210 -17.89 -7.43 -0.49
C GLY A 210 -18.27 -8.43 -1.59
N ALA A 211 -17.90 -8.15 -2.85
CA ALA A 211 -18.36 -9.02 -3.95
C ALA A 211 -17.85 -10.45 -3.80
N GLY A 212 -16.62 -10.64 -3.33
CA GLY A 212 -16.11 -11.96 -2.94
C GLY A 212 -16.73 -12.43 -1.62
N LEU A 213 -16.40 -11.73 -0.54
CA LEU A 213 -16.80 -12.07 0.82
C LEU A 213 -17.32 -10.84 1.58
N PHE A 214 -18.47 -10.99 2.22
CA PHE A 214 -18.98 -10.05 3.20
C PHE A 214 -19.05 -10.72 4.57
N SER A 215 -18.35 -10.17 5.56
CA SER A 215 -18.34 -10.63 6.95
C SER A 215 -19.03 -9.59 7.83
N ALA A 216 -20.19 -9.92 8.40
CA ALA A 216 -20.94 -9.00 9.27
C ALA A 216 -20.40 -8.96 10.71
N ALA A 217 -19.71 -10.03 11.11
CA ALA A 217 -18.97 -10.18 12.38
C ALA A 217 -18.02 -11.38 12.26
N GLY A 218 -17.36 -11.74 13.36
CA GLY A 218 -16.66 -13.03 13.50
C GLY A 218 -15.24 -13.05 12.97
N THR A 219 -14.70 -14.25 12.77
CA THR A 219 -13.31 -14.48 12.35
C THR A 219 -13.28 -15.23 11.03
N VAL A 220 -12.53 -14.70 10.06
CA VAL A 220 -12.24 -15.37 8.79
C VAL A 220 -10.76 -15.71 8.73
N ARG A 221 -10.44 -16.97 8.45
CA ARG A 221 -9.07 -17.45 8.29
C ARG A 221 -8.86 -17.97 6.87
N MET A 222 -7.89 -17.41 6.18
CA MET A 222 -7.44 -17.84 4.85
C MET A 222 -6.07 -18.51 4.97
N LEU A 223 -5.99 -19.76 4.50
CA LEU A 223 -4.75 -20.51 4.32
C LEU A 223 -4.64 -20.91 2.87
N ARG A 224 -3.53 -20.52 2.22
CA ARG A 224 -3.24 -20.80 0.80
C ARG A 224 -4.45 -20.50 -0.12
N SER A 225 -5.20 -19.46 0.22
CA SER A 225 -6.49 -19.15 -0.41
C SER A 225 -6.45 -17.81 -1.14
N GLU A 226 -7.29 -17.67 -2.15
CA GLU A 226 -7.33 -16.50 -3.04
C GLU A 226 -8.75 -15.90 -3.06
N ILE A 227 -8.87 -14.59 -2.89
CA ILE A 227 -10.08 -13.83 -3.21
C ILE A 227 -9.72 -12.93 -4.39
N ARG A 228 -10.23 -13.24 -5.58
CA ARG A 228 -9.77 -12.58 -6.81
C ARG A 228 -10.81 -12.30 -7.86
N ASP A 229 -10.56 -11.32 -8.72
CA ASP A 229 -11.44 -10.98 -9.85
C ASP A 229 -12.90 -10.68 -9.46
N ASN A 230 -13.15 -10.26 -8.22
CA ASN A 230 -14.49 -9.91 -7.76
C ASN A 230 -14.78 -8.42 -8.05
N LEU A 231 -16.04 -8.12 -8.37
CA LEU A 231 -16.47 -6.80 -8.81
C LEU A 231 -17.61 -6.26 -7.97
N VAL A 232 -17.36 -5.17 -7.27
CA VAL A 232 -18.41 -4.27 -6.77
C VAL A 232 -18.70 -3.23 -7.85
N LYS A 233 -19.96 -3.15 -8.29
CA LYS A 233 -20.46 -2.10 -9.18
C LYS A 233 -21.53 -1.30 -8.45
N ALA A 234 -21.20 -0.07 -8.06
CA ALA A 234 -22.08 0.77 -7.25
C ALA A 234 -22.44 2.08 -7.93
N GLU A 235 -23.60 2.65 -7.55
CA GLU A 235 -24.07 3.94 -8.06
C GLU A 235 -23.73 5.11 -7.12
N GLU A 236 -23.69 4.87 -5.82
CA GLU A 236 -23.41 5.90 -4.80
C GLU A 236 -22.18 5.55 -3.96
N LEU A 237 -22.14 4.32 -3.45
CA LEU A 237 -21.12 3.88 -2.50
C LEU A 237 -20.72 2.43 -2.76
N GLY A 238 -19.45 2.19 -3.04
CA GLY A 238 -18.89 0.85 -3.26
C GLY A 238 -17.82 0.54 -2.23
N ARG A 239 -17.86 -0.65 -1.61
CA ARG A 239 -16.91 -1.01 -0.54
C ARG A 239 -16.39 -2.44 -0.68
N GLY A 240 -15.08 -2.64 -0.57
CA GLY A 240 -14.49 -3.98 -0.45
C GLY A 240 -14.73 -4.82 -1.70
N GLY A 241 -14.03 -4.54 -2.80
CA GLY A 241 -14.20 -5.28 -4.06
C GLY A 241 -14.04 -6.78 -3.87
N GLY A 242 -13.06 -7.21 -3.07
CA GLY A 242 -12.90 -8.59 -2.62
C GLY A 242 -13.64 -8.84 -1.31
N VAL A 243 -13.23 -8.15 -0.26
CA VAL A 243 -13.68 -8.38 1.13
C VAL A 243 -14.31 -7.13 1.73
N TYR A 244 -15.49 -7.28 2.31
CA TYR A 244 -16.03 -6.34 3.28
C TYR A 244 -16.08 -7.02 4.64
N ALA A 245 -15.59 -6.37 5.70
CA ALA A 245 -15.74 -6.86 7.06
C ALA A 245 -16.14 -5.77 8.06
N GLU A 246 -17.06 -6.16 8.93
CA GLU A 246 -17.58 -5.36 10.03
C GLU A 246 -17.41 -6.14 11.35
N GLY A 247 -16.90 -5.51 12.39
CA GLY A 247 -16.88 -6.06 13.76
C GLY A 247 -16.18 -7.42 13.94
N GLY A 248 -15.04 -7.66 13.28
CA GLY A 248 -14.38 -8.97 13.28
C GLY A 248 -12.87 -8.98 12.99
N GLU A 249 -12.35 -10.19 12.77
CA GLU A 249 -10.93 -10.46 12.51
C GLU A 249 -10.73 -11.22 11.20
N ILE A 250 -9.77 -10.81 10.38
CA ILE A 250 -9.40 -11.50 9.14
C ILE A 250 -7.91 -11.87 9.16
N PHE A 251 -7.60 -13.15 8.99
CA PHE A 251 -6.24 -13.65 8.94
C PHE A 251 -5.91 -14.20 7.55
N LEU A 252 -4.88 -13.65 6.91
CA LEU A 252 -4.27 -14.21 5.71
C LEU A 252 -2.92 -14.81 6.08
N SER A 253 -2.74 -16.08 5.74
CA SER A 253 -1.52 -16.83 6.05
C SER A 253 -1.14 -17.78 4.91
N GLU A 254 0.10 -18.26 4.95
CA GLU A 254 0.64 -19.23 4.00
C GLU A 254 0.52 -18.79 2.53
N GLY A 255 0.80 -17.51 2.25
CA GLY A 255 0.77 -16.96 0.90
C GLY A 255 -0.65 -16.73 0.37
N SER A 256 -1.63 -16.53 1.25
CA SER A 256 -3.00 -16.17 0.83
C SER A 256 -3.04 -14.77 0.20
N THR A 257 -3.93 -14.58 -0.77
CA THR A 257 -4.01 -13.33 -1.54
C THR A 257 -5.43 -12.77 -1.62
N ILE A 258 -5.52 -11.45 -1.61
CA ILE A 258 -6.69 -10.69 -2.09
C ILE A 258 -6.21 -9.88 -3.29
N GLU A 259 -6.57 -10.30 -4.49
CA GLU A 259 -5.95 -9.76 -5.71
C GLU A 259 -6.91 -9.47 -6.87
N ASP A 260 -6.58 -8.46 -7.69
CA ASP A 260 -7.33 -8.11 -8.90
C ASP A 260 -8.83 -7.81 -8.68
N ASN A 261 -9.22 -7.52 -7.43
CA ASN A 261 -10.59 -7.16 -7.07
C ASN A 261 -10.85 -5.68 -7.31
N GLN A 262 -12.11 -5.36 -7.63
CA GLN A 262 -12.44 -4.04 -8.13
C GLN A 262 -13.71 -3.47 -7.53
N VAL A 263 -13.65 -2.18 -7.22
CA VAL A 263 -14.81 -1.32 -6.96
C VAL A 263 -14.92 -0.35 -8.13
N ARG A 264 -16.07 -0.35 -8.83
CA ARG A 264 -16.34 0.56 -9.96
C ARG A 264 -17.60 1.37 -9.72
N LEU A 265 -17.47 2.68 -9.80
CA LEU A 265 -18.59 3.61 -9.70
C LEU A 265 -18.66 4.51 -10.94
N THR A 266 -19.89 4.84 -11.34
CA THR A 266 -20.15 5.87 -12.35
C THR A 266 -21.07 6.93 -11.77
N GLY A 267 -20.55 8.12 -11.45
CA GLY A 267 -21.29 9.20 -10.81
C GLY A 267 -21.87 10.21 -11.80
N ALA A 268 -23.20 10.26 -11.94
CA ALA A 268 -23.88 11.28 -12.72
C ALA A 268 -24.67 12.25 -11.81
N GLY A 269 -24.04 13.34 -11.38
CA GLY A 269 -24.72 14.44 -10.69
C GLY A 269 -24.92 14.31 -9.17
N SER A 270 -24.41 13.23 -8.55
CA SER A 270 -24.32 13.04 -7.09
C SER A 270 -22.87 12.87 -6.64
N ALA A 271 -22.61 13.04 -5.33
CA ALA A 271 -21.34 12.63 -4.76
C ALA A 271 -21.26 11.10 -4.76
N VAL A 272 -20.12 10.53 -5.15
CA VAL A 272 -19.91 9.08 -5.17
C VAL A 272 -18.55 8.72 -4.57
N GLU A 273 -18.51 7.59 -3.86
CA GLU A 273 -17.31 7.15 -3.16
C GLU A 273 -17.07 5.65 -3.28
N GLY A 274 -15.83 5.28 -3.60
CA GLY A 274 -15.35 3.90 -3.61
C GLY A 274 -14.28 3.69 -2.55
N TRP A 275 -14.37 2.60 -1.80
CA TRP A 275 -13.47 2.30 -0.69
C TRP A 275 -12.99 0.85 -0.75
N GLY A 276 -11.69 0.61 -0.67
CA GLY A 276 -11.16 -0.75 -0.52
C GLY A 276 -11.35 -1.59 -1.78
N GLY A 277 -10.49 -1.44 -2.78
CA GLY A 277 -10.56 -2.27 -3.99
C GLY A 277 -10.39 -3.76 -3.64
N GLY A 278 -9.45 -4.07 -2.76
CA GLY A 278 -9.26 -5.40 -2.20
C GLY A 278 -10.16 -5.62 -0.99
N ALA A 279 -9.95 -4.84 0.07
CA ALA A 279 -10.68 -4.98 1.33
C ALA A 279 -11.18 -3.64 1.90
N PHE A 280 -12.35 -3.66 2.52
CA PHE A 280 -12.84 -2.59 3.38
C PHE A 280 -13.09 -3.14 4.77
N LEU A 281 -12.52 -2.50 5.79
CA LEU A 281 -12.68 -2.86 7.20
C LEU A 281 -13.40 -1.76 7.96
N ALA A 282 -14.44 -2.15 8.70
CA ALA A 282 -15.12 -1.33 9.70
C ALA A 282 -15.02 -2.00 11.07
N ALA A 283 -14.47 -1.28 12.06
CA ALA A 283 -14.28 -1.81 13.42
C ALA A 283 -13.67 -3.22 13.46
N SER A 284 -12.73 -3.49 12.55
CA SER A 284 -12.16 -4.83 12.32
C SER A 284 -10.64 -4.79 12.27
N THR A 285 -10.01 -5.95 12.37
CA THR A 285 -8.56 -6.08 12.19
C THR A 285 -8.24 -7.12 11.13
N MET A 286 -7.25 -6.81 10.27
CA MET A 286 -6.69 -7.77 9.31
C MET A 286 -5.21 -8.01 9.62
N TRP A 287 -4.79 -9.27 9.53
CA TRP A 287 -3.39 -9.70 9.60
C TRP A 287 -2.94 -10.32 8.29
N LEU A 288 -1.81 -9.84 7.76
CA LEU A 288 -1.08 -10.47 6.67
C LEU A 288 0.19 -11.10 7.24
N ASP A 289 0.23 -12.43 7.28
CA ASP A 289 1.39 -13.18 7.77
C ASP A 289 2.13 -13.90 6.63
N GLY A 290 3.45 -14.03 6.81
CA GLY A 290 4.36 -14.55 5.79
C GLY A 290 4.20 -13.82 4.45
N ASP A 291 4.28 -14.55 3.34
CA ASP A 291 4.23 -13.98 2.00
C ASP A 291 2.80 -13.62 1.52
N SER A 292 1.86 -13.36 2.44
CA SER A 292 0.47 -13.01 2.12
C SER A 292 0.36 -11.57 1.61
N SER A 293 -0.58 -11.31 0.68
CA SER A 293 -0.62 -10.01 0.00
C SER A 293 -2.01 -9.50 -0.36
N LEU A 294 -2.12 -8.17 -0.41
CA LEU A 294 -3.17 -7.47 -1.14
C LEU A 294 -2.54 -6.88 -2.39
N SER A 295 -2.92 -7.37 -3.57
CA SER A 295 -2.24 -6.97 -4.81
C SER A 295 -3.15 -6.65 -5.99
N ARG A 296 -2.75 -5.65 -6.79
CA ARG A 296 -3.44 -5.27 -8.05
C ARG A 296 -4.93 -4.95 -7.91
N ASN A 297 -5.37 -4.62 -6.71
CA ASN A 297 -6.77 -4.25 -6.48
C ASN A 297 -7.02 -2.81 -6.92
N LEU A 298 -8.25 -2.52 -7.35
CA LEU A 298 -8.61 -1.25 -7.97
C LEU A 298 -9.87 -0.64 -7.37
N VAL A 299 -9.81 0.63 -7.00
CA VAL A 299 -11.01 1.48 -6.93
C VAL A 299 -11.00 2.43 -8.11
N ARG A 300 -12.06 2.39 -8.93
CA ARG A 300 -12.24 3.27 -10.08
C ARG A 300 -13.54 4.04 -9.98
N VAL A 301 -13.44 5.36 -10.06
CA VAL A 301 -14.58 6.28 -10.04
C VAL A 301 -14.51 7.18 -11.26
N ASP A 302 -15.50 7.05 -12.14
CA ASP A 302 -15.65 7.92 -13.32
C ASP A 302 -16.94 8.75 -13.15
N GLY A 303 -16.93 10.06 -13.43
CA GLY A 303 -18.17 10.84 -13.28
C GLY A 303 -18.08 12.34 -13.47
N ASN A 304 -19.19 13.03 -13.20
CA ASN A 304 -19.30 14.50 -13.25
C ASN A 304 -20.05 15.04 -12.02
N GLY A 305 -19.87 14.38 -10.88
CA GLY A 305 -20.47 14.76 -9.60
C GLY A 305 -19.74 15.93 -8.92
N PRO A 306 -20.34 16.53 -7.87
CA PRO A 306 -19.65 17.56 -7.08
C PRO A 306 -18.43 17.03 -6.31
N LEU A 307 -18.43 15.73 -5.95
CA LEU A 307 -17.34 15.02 -5.29
C LEU A 307 -17.24 13.60 -5.86
N LEU A 308 -16.05 13.20 -6.31
CA LEU A 308 -15.73 11.85 -6.76
C LEU A 308 -14.53 11.36 -5.95
N ALA A 309 -14.70 10.32 -5.13
CA ALA A 309 -13.62 9.83 -4.26
C ALA A 309 -13.32 8.34 -4.46
N ALA A 310 -12.05 7.99 -4.63
CA ALA A 310 -11.54 6.62 -4.60
C ALA A 310 -10.50 6.49 -3.49
N ARG A 311 -10.72 5.55 -2.57
CA ARG A 311 -9.96 5.41 -1.33
C ARG A 311 -9.49 3.98 -1.13
N GLY A 312 -8.20 3.78 -0.86
CA GLY A 312 -7.66 2.47 -0.46
C GLY A 312 -7.76 1.43 -1.57
N GLY A 313 -6.88 1.48 -2.57
CA GLY A 313 -6.91 0.52 -3.69
C GLY A 313 -6.75 -0.91 -3.19
N GLY A 314 -5.78 -1.16 -2.31
CA GLY A 314 -5.63 -2.42 -1.61
C GLY A 314 -6.65 -2.54 -0.48
N ILE A 315 -6.60 -1.60 0.45
CA ILE A 315 -7.43 -1.64 1.66
C ILE A 315 -7.84 -0.26 2.16
N ALA A 316 -9.06 -0.15 2.67
CA ALA A 316 -9.56 1.02 3.39
C ALA A 316 -9.97 0.64 4.82
N LEU A 317 -9.48 1.42 5.80
CA LEU A 317 -9.68 1.21 7.23
C LEU A 317 -10.58 2.31 7.80
N ALA A 318 -11.71 1.91 8.37
CA ALA A 318 -12.60 2.75 9.18
C ALA A 318 -12.59 2.24 10.62
N SER A 319 -11.90 2.96 11.52
CA SER A 319 -11.71 2.57 12.92
C SER A 319 -11.23 1.13 13.07
N SER A 320 -10.26 0.79 12.23
CA SER A 320 -9.79 -0.58 11.99
C SER A 320 -8.28 -0.63 12.00
N ALA A 321 -7.73 -1.83 12.17
CA ALA A 321 -6.29 -2.06 12.17
C ALA A 321 -5.86 -2.99 11.02
N LEU A 322 -4.69 -2.71 10.46
CA LEU A 322 -3.99 -3.60 9.53
C LEU A 322 -2.59 -3.90 10.07
N GLU A 323 -2.31 -5.18 10.23
CA GLU A 323 -1.02 -5.70 10.69
C GLU A 323 -0.38 -6.47 9.54
N ILE A 324 0.78 -6.01 9.07
CA ILE A 324 1.54 -6.66 7.99
C ILE A 324 2.87 -7.13 8.57
N ALA A 325 2.97 -8.44 8.78
CA ALA A 325 4.16 -9.09 9.29
C ALA A 325 5.21 -9.27 8.19
N ALA A 326 6.37 -9.80 8.57
CA ALA A 326 7.51 -9.93 7.67
C ALA A 326 7.17 -10.82 6.46
N GLY A 327 7.46 -10.32 5.26
CA GLY A 327 7.10 -10.93 3.97
C GLY A 327 5.74 -10.47 3.43
N GLY A 328 4.87 -9.90 4.27
CA GLY A 328 3.55 -9.44 3.86
C GLY A 328 3.64 -8.19 2.99
N SER A 329 2.67 -7.99 2.09
CA SER A 329 2.79 -6.91 1.10
C SER A 329 1.49 -6.26 0.59
N LEU A 330 1.61 -4.99 0.23
CA LEU A 330 0.66 -4.21 -0.56
C LEU A 330 1.30 -3.87 -1.91
N ILE A 331 0.92 -4.56 -2.99
CA ILE A 331 1.63 -4.45 -4.28
C ILE A 331 0.71 -4.05 -5.43
N GLY A 332 1.07 -3.00 -6.15
CA GLY A 332 0.42 -2.65 -7.42
C GLY A 332 -1.05 -2.23 -7.28
N ASN A 333 -1.50 -1.88 -6.07
CA ASN A 333 -2.88 -1.48 -5.84
C ASN A 333 -3.11 -0.05 -6.31
N ARG A 334 -4.32 0.24 -6.78
CA ARG A 334 -4.62 1.51 -7.43
C ARG A 334 -5.94 2.11 -6.98
N VAL A 335 -5.94 3.43 -6.81
CA VAL A 335 -7.16 4.25 -6.84
C VAL A 335 -7.10 5.18 -8.05
N TYR A 336 -8.19 5.26 -8.80
CA TYR A 336 -8.29 6.06 -10.02
C TYR A 336 -9.60 6.84 -10.04
N VAL A 337 -9.50 8.15 -10.17
CA VAL A 337 -10.66 9.04 -10.31
C VAL A 337 -10.53 9.88 -11.58
N GLU A 338 -11.56 9.87 -12.41
CA GLU A 338 -11.61 10.69 -13.63
C GLU A 338 -12.96 11.39 -13.76
N GLY A 339 -12.93 12.70 -14.06
CA GLY A 339 -14.19 13.44 -14.15
C GLY A 339 -14.11 14.97 -14.03
N MET A 340 -15.20 15.55 -13.57
CA MET A 340 -15.33 16.95 -13.17
C MET A 340 -15.75 17.05 -11.69
N GLY A 341 -15.52 18.21 -11.07
CA GLY A 341 -15.81 18.46 -9.65
C GLY A 341 -14.58 18.32 -8.75
N ASP A 342 -14.77 18.00 -7.47
CA ASP A 342 -13.68 17.67 -6.55
C ASP A 342 -13.32 16.19 -6.68
N LEU A 343 -12.17 15.89 -7.27
CA LEU A 343 -11.68 14.54 -7.50
C LEU A 343 -10.65 14.17 -6.43
N ARG A 344 -10.86 13.05 -5.75
CA ARG A 344 -9.99 12.60 -4.65
C ARG A 344 -9.55 11.17 -4.83
N ALA A 345 -8.29 10.98 -5.15
CA ALA A 345 -7.62 9.70 -5.21
C ALA A 345 -6.68 9.57 -3.99
N GLU A 346 -7.03 8.72 -3.03
CA GLU A 346 -6.36 8.69 -1.72
C GLU A 346 -5.98 7.26 -1.31
N GLY A 347 -4.69 6.99 -1.10
CA GLY A 347 -4.21 5.69 -0.63
C GLY A 347 -4.29 4.60 -1.70
N GLY A 348 -3.33 4.54 -2.63
CA GLY A 348 -3.29 3.45 -3.62
C GLY A 348 -3.18 2.06 -2.97
N GLY A 349 -2.31 1.93 -1.97
CA GLY A 349 -2.18 0.74 -1.13
C GLY A 349 -3.21 0.71 0.00
N ALA A 350 -3.07 1.63 0.96
CA ALA A 350 -3.90 1.72 2.15
C ALA A 350 -4.46 3.13 2.38
N PHE A 351 -5.72 3.19 2.82
CA PHE A 351 -6.39 4.41 3.25
C PHE A 351 -6.81 4.29 4.72
N LEU A 352 -6.36 5.22 5.55
CA LEU A 352 -6.64 5.30 6.98
C LEU A 352 -7.29 6.65 7.31
N ALA A 353 -8.60 6.67 7.50
CA ALA A 353 -9.29 7.84 8.04
C ALA A 353 -10.63 7.44 8.68
N VAL A 354 -11.11 8.27 9.60
CA VAL A 354 -12.49 8.15 10.10
C VAL A 354 -13.43 8.91 9.15
N PRO A 355 -14.46 8.25 8.57
CA PRO A 355 -15.43 8.92 7.69
C PRO A 355 -16.18 10.05 8.42
N ASP A 356 -16.58 11.11 7.69
CA ASP A 356 -17.34 12.26 8.22
C ASP A 356 -18.81 11.94 8.59
N GLU A 357 -19.22 10.67 8.62
CA GLU A 357 -20.61 10.27 8.88
C GLU A 357 -20.89 9.93 10.34
N SER A 358 -22.05 10.37 10.84
CA SER A 358 -22.51 10.30 12.24
C SER A 358 -22.69 8.88 12.82
N ASP A 359 -22.50 7.84 12.00
CA ASP A 359 -22.97 6.48 12.29
C ASP A 359 -21.82 5.48 12.49
N TRP A 360 -20.56 5.90 12.35
CA TRP A 360 -19.40 5.02 12.54
C TRP A 360 -18.82 5.14 13.95
N HIS A 361 -18.37 4.01 14.48
CA HIS A 361 -17.76 3.92 15.80
C HIS A 361 -16.59 4.90 15.94
N GLU A 362 -16.60 5.72 16.99
CA GLU A 362 -15.41 6.48 17.40
C GLU A 362 -14.33 5.47 17.83
N GLY A 363 -13.30 5.27 17.00
CA GLY A 363 -12.23 4.32 17.29
C GLY A 363 -10.98 4.61 16.49
N PRO A 364 -9.79 4.25 17.03
CA PRO A 364 -8.53 4.51 16.36
C PRO A 364 -8.41 3.69 15.07
N SER A 365 -7.72 4.25 14.08
CA SER A 365 -7.26 3.47 12.92
C SER A 365 -5.75 3.26 13.04
N ALA A 366 -5.29 2.06 12.71
CA ALA A 366 -3.88 1.71 12.85
C ALA A 366 -3.35 0.93 11.64
N LEU A 367 -2.10 1.18 11.29
CA LEU A 367 -1.33 0.35 10.35
C LEU A 367 0.04 0.09 10.96
N HIS A 368 0.39 -1.18 11.10
CA HIS A 368 1.75 -1.59 11.42
C HIS A 368 2.31 -2.47 10.29
N MET A 369 3.40 -2.02 9.69
CA MET A 369 4.24 -2.78 8.77
C MET A 369 5.54 -3.14 9.47
N SER A 370 5.90 -4.43 9.50
CA SER A 370 7.14 -4.90 10.12
C SER A 370 7.85 -5.91 9.21
N GLY A 371 8.95 -5.51 8.57
CA GLY A 371 9.60 -6.31 7.52
C GLY A 371 8.72 -6.54 6.29
N ALA A 372 7.84 -5.59 5.99
CA ALA A 372 6.81 -5.67 4.97
C ALA A 372 7.08 -4.73 3.79
N MET A 373 6.33 -4.90 2.71
CA MET A 373 6.51 -4.12 1.48
C MET A 373 5.25 -3.38 1.06
N ALA A 374 5.39 -2.12 0.65
CA ALA A 374 4.40 -1.38 -0.12
C ALA A 374 5.04 -0.89 -1.43
N LEU A 375 4.75 -1.60 -2.51
CA LEU A 375 5.44 -1.45 -3.80
C LEU A 375 4.45 -1.12 -4.93
N ASP A 376 4.84 -0.20 -5.82
CA ASP A 376 4.13 0.10 -7.07
C ASP A 376 2.64 0.50 -6.90
N ASN A 377 2.25 1.00 -5.72
CA ASN A 377 0.88 1.45 -5.49
C ASN A 377 0.66 2.86 -6.06
N ALA A 378 -0.54 3.12 -6.54
CA ALA A 378 -0.85 4.36 -7.25
C ALA A 378 -2.17 5.02 -6.81
N ALA A 379 -2.12 6.32 -6.57
CA ALA A 379 -3.28 7.19 -6.46
C ALA A 379 -3.32 8.17 -7.62
N GLU A 380 -4.36 8.10 -8.46
CA GLU A 380 -4.45 8.86 -9.71
C GLU A 380 -5.75 9.65 -9.81
N ALA A 381 -5.65 10.97 -10.01
CA ALA A 381 -6.79 11.86 -10.21
C ALA A 381 -6.65 12.64 -11.53
N ARG A 382 -7.66 12.57 -12.41
CA ARG A 382 -7.63 13.21 -13.73
C ARG A 382 -8.88 14.04 -13.99
N ALA A 383 -8.70 15.36 -14.10
CA ALA A 383 -9.76 16.26 -14.52
C ALA A 383 -9.99 16.15 -16.04
N ALA A 384 -11.20 15.76 -16.44
CA ALA A 384 -11.58 15.51 -17.82
C ALA A 384 -11.83 16.80 -18.63
N ALA A 385 -11.99 17.94 -17.97
CA ALA A 385 -12.23 19.23 -18.62
C ALA A 385 -11.61 20.41 -17.86
N PRO A 386 -11.20 21.49 -18.58
CA PRO A 386 -10.74 22.73 -17.97
C PRO A 386 -11.93 23.54 -17.40
N ASP A 387 -12.33 23.23 -16.18
CA ASP A 387 -13.35 23.96 -15.41
C ASP A 387 -12.73 24.54 -14.13
N VAL A 388 -13.02 25.81 -13.84
CA VAL A 388 -12.54 26.52 -12.64
C VAL A 388 -13.02 25.88 -11.33
N ASN A 389 -14.10 25.10 -11.39
CA ASN A 389 -14.66 24.41 -10.22
C ASN A 389 -14.15 22.97 -10.08
N THR A 390 -13.24 22.53 -10.95
CA THR A 390 -12.67 21.18 -10.90
C THR A 390 -11.28 21.20 -10.24
N ALA A 391 -11.07 20.29 -9.30
CA ALA A 391 -9.79 20.07 -8.64
C ALA A 391 -9.45 18.58 -8.66
N ALA A 392 -8.24 18.24 -9.12
CA ALA A 392 -7.73 16.87 -9.11
C ALA A 392 -6.74 16.69 -7.95
N ASN A 393 -7.09 15.89 -6.96
CA ASN A 393 -6.26 15.66 -5.78
C ASN A 393 -5.85 14.19 -5.69
N ALA A 394 -4.54 13.93 -5.72
CA ALA A 394 -3.96 12.60 -5.49
C ALA A 394 -3.07 12.64 -4.25
N ARG A 395 -3.33 11.78 -3.26
CA ARG A 395 -2.61 11.81 -1.98
C ARG A 395 -2.27 10.40 -1.50
N GLY A 396 -1.03 10.19 -1.05
CA GLY A 396 -0.61 8.91 -0.48
C GLY A 396 -0.63 7.79 -1.51
N GLY A 397 0.33 7.75 -2.43
CA GLY A 397 0.36 6.70 -3.46
C GLY A 397 0.39 5.30 -2.85
N ALA A 398 1.18 5.10 -1.79
CA ALA A 398 1.12 3.89 -0.97
C ALA A 398 0.08 4.02 0.14
N ILE A 399 0.27 5.00 1.03
CA ILE A 399 -0.49 5.12 2.28
C ILE A 399 -1.02 6.55 2.41
N PHE A 400 -2.32 6.66 2.64
CA PHE A 400 -2.98 7.88 3.09
C PHE A 400 -3.44 7.72 4.53
N ALA A 401 -3.14 8.69 5.38
CA ALA A 401 -3.49 8.69 6.79
C ALA A 401 -3.95 10.09 7.23
N ASN A 402 -5.19 10.22 7.71
CA ASN A 402 -5.71 11.48 8.25
C ASN A 402 -6.49 11.26 9.56
N SER A 403 -6.08 11.93 10.64
CA SER A 403 -6.86 11.94 11.89
C SER A 403 -7.97 13.00 11.86
N ARG A 404 -9.22 12.52 12.05
CA ARG A 404 -10.44 13.32 12.14
C ARG A 404 -11.30 12.90 13.33
N HIS A 405 -12.14 13.82 13.82
CA HIS A 405 -13.26 13.52 14.73
C HIS A 405 -12.88 12.64 15.94
N ALA A 406 -12.00 13.13 16.82
CA ALA A 406 -11.65 12.47 18.10
C ALA A 406 -10.95 11.09 18.03
N SER A 407 -10.52 10.62 16.85
CA SER A 407 -9.80 9.34 16.71
C SER A 407 -8.27 9.51 16.69
N GLU A 408 -7.56 8.66 17.43
CA GLU A 408 -6.10 8.52 17.30
C GLU A 408 -5.77 7.75 16.02
N LEU A 409 -4.75 8.21 15.31
CA LEU A 409 -4.21 7.53 14.14
C LEU A 409 -2.79 7.08 14.44
N ASN A 410 -2.55 5.77 14.40
CA ASN A 410 -1.24 5.18 14.69
C ASN A 410 -0.69 4.51 13.44
N LEU A 411 0.38 5.07 12.88
CA LEU A 411 1.09 4.50 11.74
C LEU A 411 2.50 4.12 12.17
N ARG A 412 2.84 2.83 12.04
CA ARG A 412 4.16 2.31 12.35
C ARG A 412 4.71 1.50 11.20
N ILE A 413 5.92 1.83 10.76
CA ILE A 413 6.64 1.13 9.71
C ILE A 413 8.03 0.83 10.26
N ASP A 414 8.35 -0.45 10.46
CA ASP A 414 9.64 -0.85 11.04
C ASP A 414 10.23 -2.15 10.50
N ALA A 415 11.36 -2.55 11.10
CA ALA A 415 12.03 -3.83 10.86
C ALA A 415 12.41 -4.08 9.39
N ALA A 416 13.08 -3.12 8.75
CA ALA A 416 13.47 -3.18 7.34
C ALA A 416 12.29 -3.27 6.38
N SER A 417 11.19 -2.57 6.69
CA SER A 417 10.09 -2.41 5.75
C SER A 417 10.50 -1.51 4.58
N GLU A 418 9.91 -1.76 3.41
CA GLU A 418 10.20 -1.05 2.17
C GLU A 418 8.92 -0.40 1.63
N ILE A 419 9.01 0.90 1.31
CA ILE A 419 7.97 1.63 0.60
C ILE A 419 8.60 2.19 -0.68
N SER A 420 8.37 1.52 -1.80
CA SER A 420 9.08 1.81 -3.05
C SER A 420 8.19 1.99 -4.27
N ASP A 421 8.64 2.86 -5.18
CA ASP A 421 8.06 3.08 -6.50
C ASP A 421 6.56 3.42 -6.51
N ASN A 422 6.05 3.96 -5.40
CA ASN A 422 4.66 4.37 -5.27
C ASN A 422 4.44 5.76 -5.87
N ARG A 423 3.21 6.01 -6.33
CA ARG A 423 2.89 7.21 -7.11
C ARG A 423 1.61 7.89 -6.67
N ALA A 424 1.67 9.18 -6.39
CA ALA A 424 0.53 10.08 -6.38
C ALA A 424 0.58 10.93 -7.66
N GLU A 425 -0.42 10.82 -8.54
CA GLU A 425 -0.47 11.56 -9.79
C GLU A 425 -1.79 12.32 -9.95
N ALA A 426 -1.71 13.62 -10.15
CA ALA A 426 -2.87 14.45 -10.44
C ALA A 426 -2.67 15.23 -11.74
N SER A 427 -3.65 15.22 -12.65
CA SER A 427 -3.59 16.02 -13.88
C SER A 427 -4.86 16.83 -14.08
N ALA A 428 -4.70 18.09 -14.49
CA ALA A 428 -5.82 18.97 -14.77
C ALA A 428 -5.48 20.03 -15.82
N ALA A 429 -6.35 20.19 -16.82
CA ALA A 429 -6.23 21.26 -17.80
C ALA A 429 -6.65 22.61 -17.21
N THR A 430 -5.85 23.65 -17.41
CA THR A 430 -6.16 25.00 -16.91
C THR A 430 -7.54 25.48 -17.40
N PRO A 431 -8.40 26.04 -16.53
CA PRO A 431 -8.07 26.62 -15.23
C PRO A 431 -8.25 25.69 -14.01
N ALA A 432 -8.51 24.38 -14.21
CA ALA A 432 -8.58 23.42 -13.11
C ALA A 432 -7.21 23.26 -12.42
N THR A 433 -7.22 22.97 -11.11
CA THR A 433 -6.00 22.74 -10.32
C THR A 433 -5.74 21.25 -10.15
N SER A 434 -4.47 20.87 -10.09
CA SER A 434 -4.06 19.51 -9.72
C SER A 434 -3.03 19.52 -8.61
N THR A 435 -3.25 18.68 -7.60
CA THR A 435 -2.40 18.56 -6.42
C THR A 435 -2.04 17.10 -6.21
N ALA A 436 -0.74 16.81 -6.13
CA ALA A 436 -0.22 15.50 -5.77
C ALA A 436 0.64 15.60 -4.52
N GLN A 437 0.35 14.78 -3.50
CA GLN A 437 1.04 14.85 -2.21
C GLN A 437 1.40 13.46 -1.69
N GLY A 438 2.64 13.28 -1.23
CA GLY A 438 3.07 12.04 -0.59
C GLY A 438 3.02 10.85 -1.53
N GLY A 439 3.97 10.74 -2.45
CA GLY A 439 4.06 9.59 -3.38
C GLY A 439 4.06 8.24 -2.65
N ALA A 440 4.79 8.15 -1.54
CA ALA A 440 4.70 7.02 -0.62
C ALA A 440 3.65 7.25 0.47
N LEU A 441 3.82 8.27 1.31
CA LEU A 441 2.98 8.51 2.48
C LEU A 441 2.41 9.93 2.54
N TYR A 442 1.12 10.03 2.81
CA TYR A 442 0.47 11.27 3.21
C TYR A 442 -0.07 11.14 4.64
N ALA A 443 0.36 12.00 5.55
CA ALA A 443 -0.10 12.05 6.93
C ALA A 443 -0.59 13.45 7.29
N MET A 444 -1.79 13.56 7.86
CA MET A 444 -2.37 14.85 8.27
C MET A 444 -3.19 14.73 9.55
N GLY A 445 -3.20 15.79 10.36
CA GLY A 445 -4.10 15.93 11.50
C GLY A 445 -5.02 17.15 11.36
N ASP A 446 -6.33 16.91 11.46
CA ASP A 446 -7.34 17.97 11.24
C ASP A 446 -7.96 18.51 12.54
N THR A 447 -8.41 17.66 13.49
CA THR A 447 -9.24 18.15 14.62
C THR A 447 -9.06 17.53 16.02
N CYS A 448 -8.37 16.40 16.25
CA CYS A 448 -8.18 15.74 17.57
C CYS A 448 -7.11 14.59 17.51
N PRO A 449 -6.97 13.72 18.54
CA PRO A 449 -6.00 13.72 19.66
C PRO A 449 -4.52 13.51 19.26
N GLY A 450 -4.22 13.24 17.99
CA GLY A 450 -2.85 12.92 17.57
C GLY A 450 -2.83 12.02 16.35
N THR A 451 -2.03 12.37 15.34
CA THR A 451 -1.51 11.44 14.34
C THR A 451 -0.07 11.12 14.71
N ASP A 452 0.18 9.90 15.17
CA ASP A 452 1.52 9.41 15.48
C ASP A 452 2.02 8.55 14.32
N VAL A 453 3.08 9.02 13.66
CA VAL A 453 3.76 8.31 12.58
C VAL A 453 5.17 7.99 13.01
N VAL A 454 5.53 6.71 12.96
CA VAL A 454 6.88 6.23 13.24
C VAL A 454 7.36 5.38 12.08
N ILE A 455 8.41 5.83 11.41
CA ILE A 455 9.16 5.07 10.42
C ILE A 455 10.53 4.82 11.02
N ALA A 456 10.85 3.56 11.28
CA ALA A 456 12.09 3.16 11.93
C ALA A 456 12.79 2.07 11.13
N ASP A 457 14.12 2.15 10.99
CA ASP A 457 14.90 1.05 10.39
C ASP A 457 14.37 0.63 9.00
N SER A 458 13.83 1.55 8.20
CA SER A 458 13.05 1.26 6.98
C SER A 458 13.40 2.19 5.81
N SER A 459 13.02 1.80 4.60
CA SER A 459 13.36 2.54 3.38
C SER A 459 12.12 3.10 2.67
N MET A 460 12.25 4.31 2.13
CA MET A 460 11.26 4.96 1.27
C MET A 460 11.96 5.39 -0.03
N THR A 461 11.85 4.60 -1.10
CA THR A 461 12.69 4.81 -2.30
C THR A 461 11.91 4.94 -3.60
N GLY A 462 12.35 5.83 -4.49
CA GLY A 462 11.76 5.93 -5.84
C GLY A 462 10.31 6.46 -5.89
N ASN A 463 9.76 6.95 -4.77
CA ASN A 463 8.36 7.36 -4.73
C ASN A 463 8.15 8.74 -5.36
N MET A 464 7.01 8.91 -6.03
CA MET A 464 6.75 10.09 -6.85
C MET A 464 5.42 10.78 -6.53
N ALA A 465 5.46 12.09 -6.31
CA ALA A 465 4.30 12.98 -6.36
C ALA A 465 4.37 13.81 -7.64
N ILE A 466 3.38 13.68 -8.53
CA ILE A 466 3.38 14.30 -9.86
C ILE A 466 2.08 15.07 -10.07
N ALA A 467 2.17 16.37 -10.34
CA ALA A 467 1.01 17.19 -10.65
C ALA A 467 1.25 18.19 -11.78
N ASP A 468 0.18 18.73 -12.37
CA ASP A 468 0.33 19.89 -13.24
C ASP A 468 0.57 21.17 -12.44
N THR A 469 -0.14 21.36 -11.31
CA THR A 469 -0.12 22.61 -10.52
C THR A 469 0.71 22.55 -9.24
N LEU A 470 0.53 21.53 -8.38
CA LEU A 470 1.23 21.47 -7.09
C LEU A 470 1.66 20.04 -6.77
N ALA A 471 2.95 19.80 -6.68
CA ALA A 471 3.50 18.51 -6.25
C ALA A 471 4.30 18.68 -4.96
N GLN A 472 3.97 17.90 -3.93
CA GLN A 472 4.61 18.04 -2.61
C GLN A 472 4.95 16.69 -2.01
N GLY A 473 6.21 16.46 -1.66
CA GLY A 473 6.61 15.22 -0.97
C GLY A 473 6.60 13.99 -1.88
N GLY A 474 7.74 13.56 -2.40
CA GLY A 474 7.85 12.27 -3.08
C GLY A 474 7.78 11.10 -2.10
N ALA A 475 8.56 11.14 -1.02
CA ALA A 475 8.53 10.11 0.01
C ALA A 475 7.36 10.32 0.96
N TRP A 476 7.27 11.49 1.61
CA TRP A 476 6.17 11.76 2.53
C TRP A 476 5.71 13.21 2.62
N PHE A 477 4.44 13.39 3.02
CA PHE A 477 3.86 14.66 3.42
C PHE A 477 3.37 14.56 4.86
N ALA A 478 3.73 15.51 5.72
CA ALA A 478 3.13 15.66 7.06
C ALA A 478 2.53 17.04 7.22
N GLY A 479 1.26 17.09 7.62
CA GLY A 479 0.50 18.32 7.72
C GLY A 479 -0.32 18.45 9.00
N THR A 480 -0.53 19.68 9.47
CA THR A 480 -1.54 19.97 10.50
C THR A 480 -2.32 21.25 10.18
N MET A 481 -3.57 21.31 10.62
CA MET A 481 -4.46 22.48 10.48
C MET A 481 -4.70 23.21 11.81
N ALA A 482 -5.34 24.38 11.75
CA ALA A 482 -5.56 25.30 12.87
C ALA A 482 -6.51 24.82 14.02
N TYR A 483 -6.67 23.52 14.27
CA TYR A 483 -7.69 23.01 15.21
C TYR A 483 -7.21 21.85 16.07
N SER A 484 -6.71 22.11 17.29
CA SER A 484 -6.42 21.09 18.33
C SER A 484 -5.85 19.75 17.81
N SER A 485 -5.04 19.80 16.76
CA SER A 485 -4.51 18.65 16.04
C SER A 485 -3.03 18.52 16.35
N SER A 486 -2.64 17.34 16.84
CA SER A 486 -1.23 17.01 17.02
C SER A 486 -0.81 16.04 15.93
N VAL A 487 0.33 16.26 15.29
CA VAL A 487 0.95 15.28 14.41
C VAL A 487 2.39 15.11 14.88
N ASN A 488 2.76 13.91 15.30
CA ASN A 488 4.13 13.58 15.64
C ASN A 488 4.68 12.59 14.62
N PHE A 489 5.61 13.06 13.81
CA PHE A 489 6.26 12.27 12.78
C PHE A 489 7.71 11.97 13.19
N ARG A 490 8.09 10.70 13.25
CA ARG A 490 9.45 10.27 13.60
C ARG A 490 10.02 9.40 12.49
N PHE A 491 11.16 9.83 11.93
CA PHE A 491 11.91 9.12 10.91
C PHE A 491 13.29 8.73 11.46
N LEU A 492 13.42 7.47 11.88
CA LEU A 492 14.51 6.98 12.73
C LEU A 492 15.32 5.91 12.01
N ARG A 493 16.65 6.04 11.93
CA ARG A 493 17.52 5.01 11.33
C ARG A 493 17.06 4.54 9.94
N SER A 494 16.49 5.46 9.18
CA SER A 494 15.75 5.17 7.95
C SER A 494 16.32 5.93 6.77
N THR A 495 16.03 5.45 5.56
CA THR A 495 16.52 6.07 4.32
C THR A 495 15.37 6.48 3.43
N ALA A 496 15.32 7.76 3.05
CA ALA A 496 14.49 8.22 1.95
C ALA A 496 15.38 8.59 0.76
N SER A 497 15.31 7.82 -0.33
CA SER A 497 16.14 8.09 -1.50
C SER A 497 15.40 8.07 -2.83
N ASP A 498 15.93 8.80 -3.81
CA ASP A 498 15.42 8.82 -5.19
C ASP A 498 13.93 9.22 -5.30
N ASN A 499 13.38 9.87 -4.27
CA ASN A 499 12.00 10.32 -4.28
C ASN A 499 11.88 11.65 -5.03
N ARG A 500 10.73 11.86 -5.68
CA ARG A 500 10.52 13.02 -6.56
C ARG A 500 9.19 13.70 -6.31
N ALA A 501 9.24 15.01 -6.09
CA ALA A 501 8.10 15.91 -6.27
C ALA A 501 8.25 16.62 -7.63
N GLN A 502 7.28 16.45 -8.53
CA GLN A 502 7.34 16.99 -9.89
C GLN A 502 6.07 17.74 -10.29
N ALA A 503 6.22 19.02 -10.60
CA ALA A 503 5.16 19.84 -11.17
C ALA A 503 5.45 20.16 -12.65
N LEU A 504 4.47 19.96 -13.54
CA LEU A 504 4.64 20.27 -14.96
C LEU A 504 4.59 21.79 -15.23
N TYR A 505 3.61 22.47 -14.65
CA TYR A 505 3.40 23.91 -14.90
C TYR A 505 3.41 24.75 -13.63
N GLY A 506 3.42 24.14 -12.45
CA GLY A 506 3.35 24.84 -11.17
C GLY A 506 4.48 24.52 -10.19
N THR A 507 4.16 24.48 -8.91
CA THR A 507 5.13 24.45 -7.81
C THR A 507 5.45 23.02 -7.38
N ALA A 508 6.73 22.73 -7.16
CA ALA A 508 7.20 21.46 -6.62
C ALA A 508 7.96 21.68 -5.32
N GLU A 509 7.65 20.92 -4.27
CA GLU A 509 8.20 21.15 -2.93
C GLU A 509 8.53 19.84 -2.23
N GLY A 510 9.73 19.70 -1.68
CA GLY A 510 10.07 18.56 -0.84
C GLY A 510 10.18 17.26 -1.63
N GLY A 511 11.30 17.02 -2.30
CA GLY A 511 11.49 15.77 -3.05
C GLY A 511 11.40 14.55 -2.13
N ALA A 512 12.09 14.56 -0.99
CA ALA A 512 11.90 13.55 0.05
C ALA A 512 10.63 13.84 0.82
N ALA A 513 10.51 15.04 1.39
CA ALA A 513 9.36 15.37 2.22
C ALA A 513 8.93 16.83 2.17
N HIS A 514 7.63 17.02 2.30
CA HIS A 514 7.00 18.31 2.53
C HIS A 514 6.34 18.33 3.91
N ILE A 515 6.66 19.35 4.71
CA ILE A 515 6.13 19.56 6.05
C ILE A 515 5.33 20.85 6.04
N ALA A 516 4.04 20.77 6.35
CA ALA A 516 3.14 21.91 6.27
C ALA A 516 2.38 22.14 7.58
N ALA A 517 2.49 23.34 8.13
CA ALA A 517 1.61 23.80 9.21
C ALA A 517 0.75 24.95 8.69
N ASP A 518 -0.55 24.73 8.52
CA ASP A 518 -1.44 25.74 7.93
C ASP A 518 -2.56 26.16 8.89
N ALA A 519 -2.38 27.34 9.50
CA ALA A 519 -3.39 27.95 10.36
C ALA A 519 -4.50 28.68 9.56
N SER A 520 -4.35 28.78 8.23
CA SER A 520 -5.24 29.49 7.30
C SER A 520 -6.18 28.58 6.51
N ALA A 521 -6.02 27.25 6.61
CA ALA A 521 -6.77 26.21 5.89
C ALA A 521 -8.28 26.11 6.25
N GLN A 522 -8.97 27.23 6.45
CA GLN A 522 -10.42 27.35 6.41
C GLN A 522 -11.02 27.04 5.02
N GLN A 523 -10.21 26.70 4.00
CA GLN A 523 -10.63 26.75 2.59
C GLN A 523 -10.53 25.45 1.76
N GLU A 524 -10.02 24.33 2.26
CA GLU A 524 -10.19 23.05 1.55
C GLU A 524 -11.47 22.34 1.99
N GLY A 525 -12.63 22.86 1.62
CA GLY A 525 -13.90 22.12 1.36
C GLY A 525 -14.46 21.09 2.35
N LEU A 526 -13.82 20.81 3.48
CA LEU A 526 -14.05 19.65 4.34
C LEU A 526 -14.74 19.98 5.65
N MET A 527 -14.99 21.26 5.92
CA MET A 527 -15.74 21.70 7.10
C MET A 527 -16.89 22.62 6.67
N ARG A 528 -18.01 22.01 6.26
CA ARG A 528 -19.29 22.74 6.15
C ARG A 528 -19.78 23.11 7.56
N GLY A 529 -19.45 24.31 8.04
CA GLY A 529 -20.41 25.11 8.80
C GLY A 529 -20.26 25.24 10.32
N GLN A 530 -19.07 25.14 10.93
CA GLN A 530 -18.89 25.60 12.33
C GLN A 530 -17.75 26.60 12.48
N SER A 531 -18.10 27.88 12.39
CA SER A 531 -17.29 28.98 12.93
C SER A 531 -17.39 28.94 14.45
N ARG A 532 -16.42 28.33 15.12
CA ARG A 532 -16.20 28.53 16.56
C ARG A 532 -15.08 29.56 16.73
N ASN A 533 -15.30 30.53 17.60
CA ASN A 533 -14.28 31.50 18.00
C ASN A 533 -13.14 30.75 18.71
N LEU A 534 -11.97 30.70 18.06
CA LEU A 534 -10.74 30.04 18.51
C LEU A 534 -10.00 30.99 19.46
N SER A 535 -9.91 30.65 20.74
CA SER A 535 -9.17 31.46 21.72
C SER A 535 -8.20 30.67 22.60
N ASP A 536 -7.98 29.38 22.36
CA ASP A 536 -6.94 28.56 23.00
C ASP A 536 -6.49 27.48 21.98
N ASP A 537 -5.34 27.70 21.33
CA ASP A 537 -4.80 26.90 20.21
C ASP A 537 -3.78 25.85 20.70
N ASP A 538 -4.13 24.56 20.64
CA ASP A 538 -3.26 23.41 21.01
C ASP A 538 -2.76 22.60 19.79
N ALA A 539 -2.84 23.14 18.57
CA ALA A 539 -2.38 22.43 17.38
C ALA A 539 -0.84 22.39 17.33
N SER A 540 -0.28 21.19 17.15
CA SER A 540 1.16 20.95 17.09
C SER A 540 1.53 20.04 15.91
N LEU A 541 2.65 20.33 15.27
CA LEU A 541 3.32 19.46 14.31
C LEU A 541 4.77 19.30 14.75
N SER A 542 5.10 18.10 15.21
CA SER A 542 6.46 17.71 15.55
C SER A 542 6.98 16.75 14.49
N VAL A 543 8.15 17.05 13.94
CA VAL A 543 8.88 16.17 13.03
C VAL A 543 10.28 15.94 13.57
N GLU A 544 10.63 14.69 13.82
CA GLU A 544 11.96 14.28 14.23
C GLU A 544 12.58 13.38 13.16
N ILE A 545 13.78 13.75 12.70
CA ILE A 545 14.60 12.93 11.82
C ILE A 545 15.91 12.64 12.56
N THR A 546 16.09 11.39 12.97
CA THR A 546 17.22 10.99 13.84
C THR A 546 17.96 9.79 13.26
N ASN A 547 19.29 9.90 13.14
CA ASN A 547 20.16 8.87 12.52
C ASN A 547 19.66 8.43 11.14
N SER A 548 19.15 9.35 10.33
CA SER A 548 18.49 9.00 9.07
C SER A 548 19.15 9.67 7.88
N THR A 549 19.07 9.01 6.73
CA THR A 549 19.65 9.49 5.47
C THR A 549 18.54 9.92 4.51
N LEU A 550 18.57 11.17 4.05
CA LEU A 550 17.75 11.65 2.93
C LEU A 550 18.69 11.91 1.76
N SER A 551 18.63 11.08 0.72
CA SER A 551 19.60 11.14 -0.37
C SER A 551 18.96 11.17 -1.74
N THR A 552 19.61 11.80 -2.73
CA THR A 552 19.21 11.76 -4.15
C THR A 552 17.78 12.21 -4.47
N ASN A 553 17.08 12.85 -3.52
CA ASN A 553 15.70 13.28 -3.71
C ASN A 553 15.63 14.56 -4.54
N GLN A 554 14.51 14.74 -5.26
CA GLN A 554 14.39 15.78 -6.27
C GLN A 554 13.07 16.56 -6.16
N SER A 555 13.18 17.88 -6.14
CA SER A 555 12.07 18.78 -6.47
C SER A 555 12.27 19.30 -7.90
N ILE A 556 11.24 19.17 -8.74
CA ILE A 556 11.31 19.52 -10.16
C ILE A 556 10.07 20.32 -10.55
N SER A 557 10.26 21.56 -11.02
CA SER A 557 9.22 22.29 -11.75
C SER A 557 9.69 22.47 -13.19
N LEU A 558 8.90 21.99 -14.17
CA LEU A 558 9.21 22.17 -15.58
C LEU A 558 8.86 23.59 -16.09
N SER A 559 8.29 24.42 -15.22
CA SER A 559 8.01 25.83 -15.53
C SER A 559 9.13 26.74 -15.05
N GLN A 560 9.54 27.68 -15.92
CA GLN A 560 10.56 28.68 -15.59
C GLN A 560 10.04 29.80 -14.68
N THR A 561 8.73 29.86 -14.43
CA THR A 561 8.10 30.92 -13.62
C THR A 561 7.61 30.43 -12.26
N HIS A 562 7.69 29.14 -11.98
CA HIS A 562 7.24 28.55 -10.73
C HIS A 562 8.40 28.02 -9.89
N THR A 563 8.12 27.78 -8.62
CA THR A 563 9.12 27.47 -7.62
C THR A 563 9.31 25.97 -7.50
N SER A 564 10.57 25.55 -7.43
CA SER A 564 10.98 24.20 -7.08
C SER A 564 11.92 24.28 -5.88
N ARG A 565 11.42 23.87 -4.72
CA ARG A 565 12.09 24.10 -3.43
C ARG A 565 12.29 22.80 -2.66
N GLY A 566 13.37 22.70 -1.89
CA GLY A 566 13.56 21.60 -0.95
C GLY A 566 13.72 20.26 -1.64
N GLY A 567 14.87 19.96 -2.25
CA GLY A 567 15.09 18.66 -2.88
C GLY A 567 14.97 17.51 -1.89
N GLY A 568 15.55 17.69 -0.70
CA GLY A 568 15.29 16.84 0.46
C GLY A 568 13.99 17.24 1.15
N LEU A 569 14.03 18.35 1.88
CA LEU A 569 12.95 18.83 2.73
C LEU A 569 12.46 20.21 2.31
N SER A 570 11.16 20.39 2.25
CA SER A 570 10.51 21.70 2.19
C SER A 570 9.62 21.88 3.39
N ILE A 571 9.75 23.03 4.07
CA ILE A 571 8.95 23.33 5.25
C ILE A 571 8.16 24.61 5.00
N THR A 572 6.85 24.52 5.19
CA THR A 572 5.93 25.65 5.04
C THR A 572 5.16 25.87 6.33
N ARG A 573 4.95 27.14 6.66
CA ARG A 573 4.06 27.52 7.75
C ARG A 573 3.29 28.75 7.36
N VAL A 574 1.98 28.68 7.50
CA VAL A 574 1.08 29.80 7.25
C VAL A 574 0.36 30.15 8.55
N GLY A 575 0.62 31.33 9.11
CA GLY A 575 -0.05 31.85 10.31
C GLY A 575 0.63 31.50 11.65
N ASN A 576 0.06 32.03 12.74
CA ASN A 576 0.77 32.16 14.03
C ASN A 576 0.32 31.20 15.14
N ASN A 577 -0.67 30.34 14.90
CA ASN A 577 -1.39 29.61 15.94
C ASN A 577 -1.10 28.09 15.99
N ILE A 578 -0.09 27.61 15.27
CA ILE A 578 0.33 26.19 15.31
C ILE A 578 1.72 26.14 15.95
N ASP A 579 2.03 25.17 16.79
CA ASP A 579 3.40 24.90 17.21
C ASP A 579 4.07 23.98 16.19
N LEU A 580 5.13 24.45 15.52
CA LEU A 580 5.86 23.65 14.52
C LEU A 580 7.28 23.41 15.01
N ASP A 581 7.61 22.16 15.35
CA ASP A 581 8.95 21.76 15.77
C ASP A 581 9.51 20.74 14.80
N VAL A 582 10.62 21.08 14.14
CA VAL A 582 11.30 20.16 13.22
C VAL A 582 12.74 20.01 13.67
N SER A 583 13.14 18.79 14.00
CA SER A 583 14.48 18.48 14.47
C SER A 583 15.20 17.47 13.58
N LEU A 584 16.42 17.83 13.21
CA LEU A 584 17.37 16.97 12.50
C LEU A 584 18.51 16.64 13.46
N ASN A 585 18.64 15.38 13.87
CA ASN A 585 19.65 14.93 14.82
C ASN A 585 20.46 13.80 14.21
N ASN A 586 21.76 14.02 14.00
CA ASN A 586 22.61 13.03 13.34
C ASN A 586 22.02 12.59 11.99
N ALA A 587 21.45 13.52 11.22
CA ALA A 587 20.88 13.22 9.92
C ALA A 587 21.92 13.48 8.83
N THR A 588 21.82 12.74 7.72
CA THR A 588 22.61 13.00 6.51
C THR A 588 21.65 13.38 5.38
N LEU A 589 21.71 14.64 4.94
CA LEU A 589 20.97 15.13 3.77
C LEU A 589 21.96 15.32 2.63
N ALA A 590 22.01 14.37 1.70
CA ALA A 590 23.06 14.34 0.68
C ALA A 590 22.56 14.19 -0.75
N SER A 591 23.22 14.83 -1.72
CA SER A 591 22.92 14.67 -3.15
C SER A 591 21.47 14.98 -3.54
N ASN A 592 20.74 15.74 -2.72
CA ASN A 592 19.38 16.17 -3.03
C ASN A 592 19.42 17.40 -3.95
N SER A 593 18.38 17.56 -4.78
CA SER A 593 18.35 18.64 -5.77
C SER A 593 17.01 19.34 -5.90
N ALA A 594 17.06 20.66 -6.10
CA ALA A 594 15.90 21.49 -6.39
C ALA A 594 16.21 22.47 -7.54
N MET A 595 15.21 22.81 -8.35
CA MET A 595 15.41 23.71 -9.50
C MET A 595 15.35 25.20 -9.15
N SER A 596 14.99 25.58 -7.92
CA SER A 596 15.00 26.98 -7.47
C SER A 596 15.85 27.19 -6.23
N SER A 597 15.51 26.55 -5.10
CA SER A 597 16.18 26.83 -3.82
C SER A 597 16.21 25.63 -2.88
N GLY A 598 17.20 25.60 -1.98
CA GLY A 598 17.28 24.62 -0.90
C GLY A 598 17.41 23.19 -1.44
N GLY A 599 18.58 22.84 -1.97
CA GLY A 599 18.82 21.48 -2.49
C GLY A 599 18.53 20.41 -1.44
N ALA A 600 19.03 20.60 -0.22
CA ALA A 600 18.68 19.75 0.93
C ALA A 600 17.46 20.27 1.71
N LEU A 601 17.43 21.55 2.10
CA LEU A 601 16.38 22.11 2.95
C LEU A 601 15.95 23.50 2.50
N ASP A 602 14.64 23.74 2.35
CA ASP A 602 14.08 25.07 2.11
C ASP A 602 13.17 25.54 3.25
N LEU A 603 13.46 26.74 3.76
CA LEU A 603 12.73 27.44 4.84
C LEU A 603 12.17 28.80 4.39
N SER A 604 12.15 29.07 3.09
CA SER A 604 11.81 30.38 2.55
C SER A 604 10.33 30.76 2.69
N ALA A 605 9.47 29.80 3.03
CA ALA A 605 8.03 29.95 3.17
C ALA A 605 7.52 29.72 4.61
N VAL A 606 8.34 30.05 5.61
CA VAL A 606 8.00 29.92 7.03
C VAL A 606 7.94 31.31 7.67
N ASP A 607 6.75 31.77 8.06
CA ASP A 607 6.51 33.13 8.58
C ASP A 607 7.49 33.57 9.71
N PRO A 608 7.88 34.88 9.78
CA PRO A 608 8.76 35.48 10.81
C PRO A 608 8.27 35.34 12.27
N PRO A 609 9.13 35.60 13.30
CA PRO A 609 9.21 34.75 14.48
C PRO A 609 8.03 34.80 15.45
N GLY A 610 7.46 33.61 15.67
CA GLY A 610 6.79 33.10 16.86
C GLY A 610 6.64 31.57 16.73
N ASN A 611 7.36 30.79 17.55
CA ASN A 611 7.30 29.31 17.68
C ASN A 611 7.17 28.41 16.40
N PRO A 612 7.97 28.62 15.33
CA PRO A 612 8.54 27.44 14.68
C PRO A 612 10.05 27.37 14.88
N GLN A 613 10.54 26.20 15.27
CA GLN A 613 11.98 25.92 15.41
C GLN A 613 12.36 24.81 14.45
N VAL A 614 13.18 25.14 13.44
CA VAL A 614 13.89 24.12 12.66
C VAL A 614 15.29 23.99 13.24
N THR A 615 15.48 22.97 14.06
CA THR A 615 16.72 22.75 14.80
C THR A 615 17.56 21.66 14.16
N VAL A 616 18.85 21.93 13.98
CA VAL A 616 19.81 20.96 13.43
C VAL A 616 20.94 20.75 14.43
N ARG A 617 21.22 19.48 14.71
CA ARG A 617 22.30 19.03 15.60
C ARG A 617 23.10 17.93 14.93
N ASN A 618 24.42 18.04 15.01
CA ASN A 618 25.34 16.97 14.64
C ASN A 618 25.03 16.34 13.27
N SER A 619 24.52 17.13 12.32
CA SER A 619 23.98 16.64 11.05
C SER A 619 24.80 17.14 9.86
N LEU A 620 24.76 16.36 8.78
CA LEU A 620 25.59 16.51 7.60
C LEU A 620 24.75 16.87 6.37
N PHE A 621 25.12 17.95 5.70
CA PHE A 621 24.56 18.38 4.43
C PHE A 621 25.67 18.31 3.37
N ALA A 622 25.55 17.40 2.40
CA ALA A 622 26.64 17.06 1.50
C ALA A 622 26.21 16.93 0.04
N TYR A 623 26.90 17.62 -0.86
CA TYR A 623 26.75 17.52 -2.30
C TYR A 623 25.33 17.77 -2.81
N ASN A 624 24.55 18.60 -2.10
CA ASN A 624 23.23 19.00 -2.55
C ASN A 624 23.35 20.02 -3.70
N SER A 625 22.27 20.26 -4.45
CA SER A 625 22.30 21.19 -5.58
C SER A 625 21.01 22.00 -5.72
N ALA A 626 21.13 23.32 -5.68
CA ALA A 626 20.08 24.23 -6.10
C ALA A 626 20.69 25.55 -6.60
N PRO A 627 20.00 26.31 -7.47
CA PRO A 627 20.48 27.64 -7.88
C PRO A 627 20.67 28.62 -6.71
N VAL A 628 19.85 28.49 -5.66
CA VAL A 628 19.95 29.28 -4.43
C VAL A 628 20.08 28.34 -3.24
N GLY A 629 21.27 28.29 -2.63
CA GLY A 629 21.52 27.51 -1.42
C GLY A 629 21.42 26.00 -1.63
N ALA A 630 22.53 25.35 -1.92
CA ALA A 630 22.56 23.90 -2.09
C ALA A 630 22.21 23.17 -0.78
N SER A 631 22.88 23.49 0.33
CA SER A 631 22.56 22.85 1.62
C SER A 631 21.26 23.40 2.20
N CYS A 632 21.07 24.71 2.22
CA CYS A 632 19.78 25.27 2.64
C CYS A 632 19.49 26.66 2.05
N ALA A 633 18.21 27.01 2.04
CA ALA A 633 17.74 28.33 1.64
C ALA A 633 16.80 28.93 2.71
N THR A 634 17.11 30.16 3.10
CA THR A 634 16.37 30.97 4.08
C THR A 634 16.16 32.38 3.53
N GLU A 635 15.20 33.12 4.09
CA GLU A 635 14.98 34.53 3.77
C GLU A 635 15.07 35.39 5.03
N ALA A 636 15.55 36.63 4.89
CA ALA A 636 15.84 37.53 6.02
C ALA A 636 14.62 37.84 6.91
N THR A 637 13.41 37.73 6.34
CA THR A 637 12.14 37.95 7.04
C THR A 637 11.43 36.65 7.40
N HIS A 638 12.03 35.48 7.22
CA HIS A 638 11.40 34.19 7.49
C HIS A 638 12.15 33.44 8.60
N ALA A 639 11.72 32.21 8.90
CA ALA A 639 12.40 31.37 9.88
C ALA A 639 13.86 31.09 9.49
N LYS A 640 14.70 30.98 10.51
CA LYS A 640 16.14 30.77 10.40
C LYS A 640 16.48 29.34 10.79
N LEU A 641 17.61 28.85 10.29
CA LEU A 641 18.11 27.54 10.69
C LEU A 641 18.74 27.64 12.09
N ARG A 642 18.18 26.93 13.07
CA ARG A 642 18.72 26.94 14.43
C ARG A 642 19.74 25.83 14.61
N SER A 643 21.01 26.20 14.70
CA SER A 643 22.07 25.27 15.03
C SER A 643 22.13 25.00 16.54
N ALA A 644 22.08 23.72 16.88
CA ALA A 644 22.44 23.17 18.18
C ALA A 644 23.88 22.62 18.21
N GLY A 645 24.68 22.89 17.16
CA GLY A 645 26.11 22.65 17.09
C GLY A 645 26.50 21.38 16.35
N TYR A 646 27.78 21.34 15.97
CA TYR A 646 28.48 20.21 15.33
C TYR A 646 27.87 19.79 13.99
N ASN A 647 27.24 20.70 13.26
CA ASN A 647 26.74 20.43 11.92
C ASN A 647 27.83 20.64 10.88
N LEU A 648 27.74 19.95 9.75
CA LEU A 648 28.61 20.17 8.59
C LEU A 648 27.74 20.51 7.39
N LEU A 649 27.91 21.72 6.84
CA LEU A 649 27.27 22.19 5.62
C LEU A 649 28.35 22.54 4.60
N ASP A 650 28.26 21.94 3.41
CA ASP A 650 29.21 22.20 2.32
C ASP A 650 28.95 23.51 1.56
N ASP A 651 27.71 24.04 1.65
CA ASP A 651 27.30 25.34 1.12
C ASP A 651 26.31 26.03 2.06
N ALA A 652 26.80 26.88 2.95
CA ALA A 652 26.00 27.68 3.85
C ALA A 652 25.64 29.07 3.28
N SER A 653 25.91 29.33 2.00
CA SER A 653 25.84 30.69 1.43
C SER A 653 24.46 31.35 1.47
N ALA A 654 23.37 30.56 1.46
CA ALA A 654 21.99 31.03 1.59
C ALA A 654 21.32 30.59 2.91
N CYS A 655 22.13 30.14 3.87
CA CYS A 655 21.70 29.70 5.19
C CYS A 655 21.88 30.81 6.22
N GLU A 656 20.79 31.41 6.69
CA GLU A 656 20.83 32.23 7.89
C GLU A 656 20.77 31.33 9.12
N ILE A 657 21.96 31.04 9.68
CA ILE A 657 22.15 30.15 10.82
C ILE A 657 22.20 30.95 12.11
N ILE A 658 21.42 30.53 13.11
CA ILE A 658 21.37 31.12 14.45
C ILE A 658 21.55 30.06 15.54
N GLY A 659 21.76 30.50 16.78
CA GLY A 659 21.85 29.63 17.95
C GLY A 659 23.24 29.55 18.56
N ALA A 660 23.31 29.15 19.82
CA ALA A 660 24.57 29.05 20.57
C ALA A 660 25.51 27.95 20.01
N GLY A 661 24.97 26.99 19.27
CA GLY A 661 25.72 25.93 18.61
C GLY A 661 26.38 26.36 17.30
N ALA A 662 25.91 27.43 16.65
CA ALA A 662 26.41 27.87 15.34
C ALA A 662 27.94 28.06 15.26
N PRO A 663 28.63 28.59 16.28
CA PRO A 663 30.09 28.71 16.26
C PRO A 663 30.85 27.37 16.26
N LEU A 664 30.17 26.25 16.52
CA LEU A 664 30.74 24.88 16.55
C LEU A 664 30.52 24.14 15.22
N ASP A 665 29.85 24.76 14.24
CA ASP A 665 29.56 24.13 12.96
C ASP A 665 30.74 24.23 11.98
N HIS A 666 30.84 23.24 11.11
CA HIS A 666 31.75 23.17 9.97
C HIS A 666 31.02 23.70 8.72
N LEU A 667 31.17 24.99 8.42
CA LEU A 667 30.48 25.66 7.32
C LEU A 667 31.41 25.86 6.12
N ASP A 668 30.87 25.67 4.91
CA ASP A 668 31.54 25.86 3.63
C ASP A 668 32.82 25.03 3.49
N VAL A 669 32.76 23.76 3.96
CA VAL A 669 33.87 22.80 3.90
C VAL A 669 33.48 21.55 3.12
N GLU A 670 34.48 20.93 2.49
CA GLU A 670 34.32 19.66 1.78
C GLU A 670 33.84 18.55 2.75
N PRO A 671 32.67 17.91 2.48
CA PRO A 671 32.09 16.95 3.42
C PRO A 671 32.79 15.58 3.35
N GLY A 672 33.30 15.17 2.19
CA GLY A 672 34.04 13.91 2.03
C GLY A 672 33.21 12.67 2.35
N VAL A 673 32.09 12.46 1.66
CA VAL A 673 31.26 11.24 1.80
C VAL A 673 31.32 10.33 0.57
N ALA A 674 31.20 9.03 0.80
CA ALA A 674 31.06 8.02 -0.26
C ALA A 674 29.63 8.02 -0.86
N PRO A 675 29.41 7.43 -2.04
CA PRO A 675 28.07 7.22 -2.58
C PRO A 675 27.14 6.46 -1.63
N LEU A 676 25.83 6.65 -1.78
CA LEU A 676 24.81 5.90 -1.05
C LEU A 676 24.98 4.40 -1.32
N ALA A 677 25.15 3.59 -0.27
CA ALA A 677 25.37 2.15 -0.40
C ALA A 677 24.93 1.41 0.88
N ALA A 678 24.84 0.09 0.77
CA ALA A 678 24.68 -0.77 1.94
C ALA A 678 26.00 -0.84 2.74
N ASN A 679 26.15 0.02 3.74
CA ASN A 679 27.34 0.08 4.60
C ASN A 679 27.15 -0.67 5.94
N GLY A 680 26.12 -1.51 6.03
CA GLY A 680 25.67 -2.15 7.26
C GLY A 680 24.29 -1.67 7.69
N GLY A 681 23.70 -2.36 8.67
CA GLY A 681 22.34 -2.07 9.15
C GLY A 681 21.21 -2.39 8.17
N PRO A 682 19.98 -1.93 8.50
CA PRO A 682 18.76 -2.25 7.75
C PRO A 682 18.55 -1.39 6.50
N THR A 683 19.22 -0.23 6.39
CA THR A 683 18.99 0.77 5.33
C THR A 683 20.31 1.34 4.80
N ALA A 684 20.31 1.84 3.55
CA ALA A 684 21.51 2.36 2.90
C ALA A 684 21.95 3.72 3.47
N THR A 685 23.26 3.96 3.56
CA THR A 685 23.84 5.17 4.16
C THR A 685 24.99 5.74 3.31
N HIS A 686 25.49 6.92 3.67
CA HIS A 686 26.71 7.49 3.12
C HIS A 686 27.88 7.28 4.10
N ALA A 687 28.81 6.39 3.77
CA ALA A 687 30.03 6.21 4.58
C ALA A 687 30.95 7.44 4.49
N LEU A 688 31.69 7.71 5.56
CA LEU A 688 32.66 8.82 5.60
C LEU A 688 33.99 8.42 4.96
N LEU A 689 34.55 9.31 4.14
CA LEU A 689 35.90 9.15 3.60
C LEU A 689 36.95 9.54 4.65
N TRP A 690 38.14 8.94 4.59
CA TRP A 690 39.21 9.09 5.61
C TRP A 690 39.67 10.53 5.91
N PHE A 691 39.36 11.49 5.04
CA PHE A 691 39.69 12.92 5.21
C PHE A 691 38.48 13.78 5.58
N SER A 692 37.31 13.17 5.77
CA SER A 692 36.08 13.90 6.08
C SER A 692 36.22 14.64 7.40
N PRO A 693 35.87 15.94 7.46
CA PRO A 693 35.74 16.67 8.72
C PRO A 693 34.64 16.13 9.63
N ALA A 694 33.75 15.27 9.11
CA ALA A 694 32.71 14.62 9.90
C ALA A 694 33.25 13.49 10.79
N LEU A 695 34.42 12.92 10.46
CA LEU A 695 35.07 11.87 11.26
C LEU A 695 35.51 12.41 12.62
N ASP A 696 35.00 11.81 13.68
CA ASP A 696 35.07 12.30 15.06
C ASP A 696 34.77 13.81 15.14
N GLY A 697 33.94 14.34 14.24
CA GLY A 697 33.66 15.77 14.10
C GLY A 697 32.59 16.25 15.08
N GLY A 698 31.80 15.31 15.61
CA GLY A 698 30.60 15.56 16.37
C GLY A 698 30.82 16.01 17.81
N ASN A 699 29.72 16.03 18.54
CA ASN A 699 29.68 16.48 19.94
C ASN A 699 30.63 15.63 20.81
N PRO A 700 31.63 16.24 21.49
CA PRO A 700 32.57 15.53 22.36
C PRO A 700 31.93 15.01 23.66
N GLU A 701 30.71 15.43 23.99
CA GLU A 701 29.93 14.87 25.12
C GLU A 701 29.08 13.66 24.69
N GLY A 702 29.17 13.24 23.43
CA GLY A 702 28.38 12.16 22.83
C GLY A 702 27.22 12.67 21.97
N CYS A 703 26.74 11.80 21.09
CA CYS A 703 25.59 12.07 20.23
C CYS A 703 24.31 12.04 21.05
N MET A 704 23.49 13.10 20.91
CA MET A 704 22.27 13.28 21.71
C MET A 704 21.06 13.50 20.80
N ASN A 705 19.89 13.00 21.21
CA ASN A 705 18.62 13.26 20.53
C ASN A 705 18.11 14.69 20.81
N ALA A 706 16.93 15.04 20.29
CA ALA A 706 16.31 16.34 20.52
C ALA A 706 16.13 16.67 22.03
N ALA A 707 15.84 15.66 22.85
CA ALA A 707 15.67 15.76 24.30
C ALA A 707 17.00 15.85 25.09
N GLY A 708 18.15 15.69 24.44
CA GLY A 708 19.46 15.70 25.09
C GLY A 708 19.85 14.35 25.70
N GLU A 709 19.19 13.26 25.30
CA GLU A 709 19.48 11.91 25.74
C GLU A 709 20.51 11.25 24.81
N PRO A 710 21.45 10.43 25.34
CA PRO A 710 22.44 9.74 24.52
C PRO A 710 21.81 8.83 23.47
N ILE A 711 22.41 8.83 22.28
CA ILE A 711 22.08 7.93 21.20
C ILE A 711 23.19 6.89 21.11
N ASP A 712 22.87 5.65 21.47
CA ASP A 712 23.84 4.57 21.65
C ASP A 712 24.37 3.98 20.33
N GLY A 713 23.68 4.21 19.21
CA GLY A 713 24.12 3.70 17.91
C GLY A 713 23.74 4.59 16.73
N ASP A 714 24.40 4.38 15.59
CA ASP A 714 24.17 5.08 14.33
C ASP A 714 23.00 4.48 13.53
N GLN A 715 22.84 4.89 12.27
CA GLN A 715 21.84 4.32 11.37
C GLN A 715 22.04 2.81 11.11
N CYS A 716 23.31 2.36 11.10
CA CYS A 716 23.67 0.98 10.86
C CYS A 716 23.48 0.08 12.11
N GLY A 717 23.19 0.69 13.26
CA GLY A 717 23.17 0.03 14.57
C GLY A 717 24.58 -0.18 15.16
N GLN A 718 25.61 0.45 14.60
CA GLN A 718 26.95 0.47 15.16
C GLN A 718 26.99 1.39 16.38
N PRO A 719 27.68 1.02 17.47
CA PRO A 719 27.83 1.88 18.62
C PRO A 719 28.49 3.20 18.25
N ARG A 720 27.95 4.32 18.74
CA ARG A 720 28.63 5.61 18.59
C ARG A 720 29.79 5.70 19.57
N GLY A 721 30.93 6.22 19.11
CA GLY A 721 32.15 6.37 19.90
C GLY A 721 32.03 7.43 21.00
N ASP A 722 33.08 7.54 21.83
CA ASP A 722 33.18 8.58 22.89
C ASP A 722 33.04 10.01 22.31
N ARG A 723 33.47 10.21 21.06
CA ARG A 723 33.13 11.36 20.22
C ARG A 723 32.52 10.83 18.95
N CYS A 724 31.27 11.18 18.68
CA CYS A 724 30.57 10.64 17.52
C CYS A 724 30.92 11.38 16.23
N ASP A 725 30.64 10.71 15.11
CA ASP A 725 30.72 11.31 13.78
C ASP A 725 29.55 12.28 13.53
N ILE A 726 29.75 13.24 12.62
CA ILE A 726 28.66 14.11 12.13
C ILE A 726 27.83 13.35 11.09
N GLY A 727 26.51 13.30 11.30
CA GLY A 727 25.57 12.65 10.38
C GLY A 727 25.11 11.26 10.84
N ALA A 728 24.44 10.56 9.93
CA ALA A 728 23.71 9.32 10.24
C ALA A 728 24.61 8.08 10.38
N PHE A 729 25.81 8.12 9.82
CA PHE A 729 26.77 7.03 9.80
C PHE A 729 27.87 7.23 10.85
N GLU A 730 28.33 6.13 11.46
CA GLU A 730 29.51 6.08 12.32
C GLU A 730 30.56 5.12 11.73
N HIS A 731 31.83 5.54 11.70
CA HIS A 731 32.95 4.84 11.05
C HIS A 731 33.60 3.71 11.87
#